data_AF-A0A960YP75-F1
#
_entry.id   AF-A0A960YP75-F1
#
_cell.length_a   1.000
_cell.length_b   1.000
_cell.length_c   1.000
_cell.angle_alpha   90.00
_cell.angle_beta   90.00
_cell.angle_gamma   90.00
#
_symmetry.space_group_name_H-M   'P 1'
#
loop_
_entity.id
_entity.type
_entity.pdbx_description
1 polymer ?
#
loop_
_entity_poly.entity_id
_entity_poly.type
_entity_poly.pdbx_seq_one_letter_code
_entity_poly.pdbx_strand_id
1 'polypeptide(L)'
;SGVITNDERYKKVIEIWTRTNDLITESMFSELEQDQNGFNPIYTMAASGARGSRAQIRQLAGMRGLMARPNGDIIELAIRSNFREGLGVLEFFISTHGARKGLADTALKTADAGYLTRRLVDIAQDVIVTETDCGTLEGVIMTPVKEGDKVKITLGDRAFGRVVAEDIKDPVSGDVVIARNTLLNREYGRQIDSMGIESINIRSPLTCETRHGICANCYGMDLGRLKPVEMGEAVGTIAAQSIGEPGTQLTMRTFHVGGVATNLQVKENVHKLPYRARVNSISGRVVKRSDGERVFSTRGSINLSRINQVLETGKMIGLKVEDAQVVVPGEVIATGYDGEEKPVTAEAAGTVRISGDNFFIEGETTSIPVRIGSVLAIEEGVVVDPNDPIATFDPYNEVVVADNSGKVKFVDIEEDKNLKKDEEGNYRLIEYRRERLNPRMLIGSDEYSVPPNAVVMARHDQSVQPGDVLYKIAAAAEKTRDITGGLPRVEELFEARRPREASTLAEIDGRIEDHNEVVKEKRIFYIVPDMEDSDRIKVAIPVSNRLRVRNGDYVKAGDMLDEGMLDPHDILRIKGINALHEFLVHEVQEVYRLQGVYINDKHIEIIVRQMLRKLEVDDPGDTSFVAHQQVDRFSFKDENERVESEGGVPATAKQILLGITRASLNTDSFISAASFQETTRVLTDAAIKGKKDPLLGLKE
;
A
#
# COMPACT_ATOMS: atom_id res chain seq x y z
N SER A 1 42.42 4.63 4.37
CA SER A 1 42.15 5.28 3.08
C SER A 1 40.94 6.21 3.10
N GLY A 2 40.09 6.26 4.14
CA GLY A 2 39.09 7.33 4.31
C GLY A 2 38.03 7.44 3.20
N VAL A 3 37.89 6.41 2.35
CA VAL A 3 37.06 6.45 1.13
C VAL A 3 35.57 6.21 1.42
N ILE A 4 35.25 5.57 2.55
CA ILE A 4 33.87 5.24 2.93
C ILE A 4 33.63 5.62 4.39
N THR A 5 32.39 5.96 4.70
CA THR A 5 31.94 6.35 6.03
C THR A 5 31.81 5.14 6.96
N ASN A 6 31.75 5.34 8.27
CA ASN A 6 31.52 4.20 9.18
C ASN A 6 30.12 3.59 9.01
N ASP A 7 29.10 4.40 8.70
CA ASP A 7 27.74 3.92 8.44
C ASP A 7 27.66 3.17 7.11
N GLU A 8 28.35 3.65 6.08
CA GLU A 8 28.49 2.96 4.80
C GLU A 8 29.28 1.65 4.96
N ARG A 9 30.36 1.67 5.75
CA ARG A 9 31.11 0.46 6.10
C ARG A 9 30.20 -0.54 6.81
N TYR A 10 29.45 -0.12 7.82
CA TYR A 10 28.50 -0.96 8.56
C TYR A 10 27.49 -1.62 7.62
N LYS A 11 26.83 -0.83 6.78
CA LYS A 11 25.84 -1.32 5.80
C LYS A 11 26.47 -2.29 4.78
N LYS A 12 27.62 -1.93 4.20
CA LYS A 12 28.34 -2.80 3.25
C LYS A 12 28.78 -4.11 3.89
N VAL A 13 29.26 -4.09 5.14
CA VAL A 13 29.65 -5.31 5.87
C VAL A 13 28.45 -6.22 6.06
N ILE A 14 27.30 -5.68 6.47
CA ILE A 14 26.06 -6.43 6.59
C ILE A 14 25.64 -7.02 5.24
N GLU A 15 25.64 -6.23 4.18
CA GLU A 15 25.29 -6.68 2.83
C GLU A 15 26.19 -7.84 2.36
N ILE A 16 27.50 -7.72 2.55
CA ILE A 16 28.48 -8.77 2.20
C ILE A 16 28.18 -10.06 2.97
N TRP A 17 27.94 -9.97 4.27
CA TRP A 17 27.63 -11.16 5.09
C TRP A 17 26.31 -11.80 4.71
N THR A 18 25.27 -11.01 4.43
CA THR A 18 23.97 -11.50 3.94
C THR A 18 24.14 -12.23 2.62
N ARG A 19 24.80 -11.59 1.63
CA ARG A 19 25.05 -12.20 0.31
C ARG A 19 25.87 -13.49 0.43
N THR A 20 26.89 -13.49 1.28
CA THR A 20 27.70 -14.70 1.52
C THR A 20 26.86 -15.82 2.12
N ASN A 21 25.96 -15.49 3.05
CA ASN A 21 25.06 -16.46 3.66
C ASN A 21 24.10 -17.07 2.65
N ASP A 22 23.55 -16.26 1.75
CA ASP A 22 22.62 -16.73 0.72
C ASP A 22 23.33 -17.63 -0.29
N LEU A 23 24.54 -17.27 -0.73
CA LEU A 23 25.36 -18.11 -1.61
C LEU A 23 25.68 -19.48 -0.98
N ILE A 24 26.06 -19.49 0.31
CA ILE A 24 26.29 -20.75 1.05
C ILE A 24 25.00 -21.57 1.12
N THR A 25 23.86 -20.90 1.33
CA THR A 25 22.56 -21.57 1.42
C THR A 25 22.18 -22.21 0.09
N GLU A 26 22.35 -21.52 -1.03
CA GLU A 26 22.07 -22.05 -2.37
C GLU A 26 22.96 -23.24 -2.71
N SER A 27 24.27 -23.13 -2.45
CA SER A 27 25.21 -24.23 -2.67
C SER A 27 24.87 -25.45 -1.82
N MET A 28 24.62 -25.24 -0.51
CA MET A 28 24.26 -26.30 0.44
C MET A 28 22.95 -26.99 0.02
N PHE A 29 21.94 -26.23 -0.41
CA PHE A 29 20.67 -26.82 -0.86
C PHE A 29 20.81 -27.62 -2.17
N SER A 30 21.63 -27.13 -3.10
CA SER A 30 21.90 -27.83 -4.37
C SER A 30 22.59 -29.18 -4.12
N GLU A 31 23.51 -29.24 -3.16
CA GLU A 31 24.15 -30.50 -2.75
C GLU A 31 23.17 -31.44 -2.03
N LEU A 32 22.38 -30.92 -1.10
CA LEU A 32 21.37 -31.71 -0.36
C LEU A 32 20.30 -32.32 -1.27
N GLU A 33 19.93 -31.62 -2.34
CA GLU A 33 18.97 -32.07 -3.33
C GLU A 33 19.51 -33.21 -4.21
N GLN A 34 20.82 -33.26 -4.46
CA GLN A 34 21.44 -34.32 -5.25
C GLN A 34 21.88 -35.51 -4.39
N ASP A 35 22.04 -35.30 -3.08
CA ASP A 35 22.48 -36.33 -2.14
C ASP A 35 21.48 -37.50 -2.08
N GLN A 36 22.04 -38.72 -2.01
CA GLN A 36 21.28 -39.98 -2.01
C GLN A 36 20.27 -40.09 -3.17
N ASN A 37 20.64 -39.61 -4.38
CA ASN A 37 19.76 -39.54 -5.55
C ASN A 37 18.45 -38.76 -5.28
N GLY A 38 18.52 -37.71 -4.47
CA GLY A 38 17.37 -36.88 -4.09
C GLY A 38 16.54 -37.40 -2.92
N PHE A 39 16.97 -38.48 -2.27
CA PHE A 39 16.29 -39.06 -1.11
C PHE A 39 16.94 -38.72 0.24
N ASN A 40 17.75 -37.67 0.30
CA ASN A 40 18.25 -37.17 1.58
C ASN A 40 17.07 -36.88 2.53
N PRO A 41 17.02 -37.48 3.74
CA PRO A 41 15.87 -37.35 4.63
C PRO A 41 15.60 -35.92 5.10
N ILE A 42 16.65 -35.10 5.31
CA ILE A 42 16.52 -33.71 5.75
C ILE A 42 15.96 -32.85 4.62
N TYR A 43 16.47 -33.04 3.40
CA TYR A 43 15.91 -32.39 2.22
C TYR A 43 14.46 -32.80 2.00
N THR A 44 14.16 -34.10 2.04
CA THR A 44 12.81 -34.64 1.85
C THR A 44 11.82 -34.09 2.89
N MET A 45 12.23 -33.95 4.16
CA MET A 45 11.39 -33.36 5.21
C MET A 45 11.03 -31.89 4.94
N ALA A 46 11.96 -31.09 4.40
CA ALA A 46 11.68 -29.70 4.04
C ALA A 46 10.95 -29.57 2.69
N ALA A 47 11.33 -30.33 1.68
CA ALA A 47 10.71 -30.32 0.35
C ALA A 47 9.27 -30.80 0.38
N SER A 48 8.95 -31.78 1.22
CA SER A 48 7.56 -32.24 1.45
C SER A 48 6.70 -31.24 2.22
N GLY A 49 7.29 -30.20 2.83
CA GLY A 49 6.59 -29.26 3.70
C GLY A 49 6.15 -29.85 5.04
N ALA A 50 6.55 -31.08 5.39
CA ALA A 50 6.14 -31.74 6.62
C ALA A 50 6.66 -30.99 7.87
N ARG A 51 7.97 -30.76 7.93
CA ARG A 51 8.62 -29.97 8.99
C ARG A 51 10.03 -29.60 8.59
N GLY A 52 10.40 -28.34 8.77
CA GLY A 52 11.71 -27.84 8.39
C GLY A 52 11.59 -26.77 7.31
N SER A 53 12.19 -25.61 7.55
CA SER A 53 12.29 -24.56 6.54
C SER A 53 13.70 -24.47 5.97
N ARG A 54 13.81 -23.84 4.79
CA ARG A 54 15.10 -23.52 4.15
C ARG A 54 16.04 -22.80 5.12
N ALA A 55 15.48 -21.88 5.92
CA ALA A 55 16.20 -21.13 6.95
C ALA A 55 16.64 -21.99 8.14
N GLN A 56 15.88 -23.00 8.55
CA GLN A 56 16.27 -23.91 9.65
C GLN A 56 17.40 -24.84 9.24
N ILE A 57 17.32 -25.43 8.04
CA ILE A 57 18.38 -26.28 7.49
C ILE A 57 19.67 -25.49 7.30
N ARG A 58 19.57 -24.23 6.84
CA ARG A 58 20.72 -23.31 6.75
C ARG A 58 21.47 -23.20 8.07
N GLN A 59 20.77 -23.08 9.21
CA GLN A 59 21.43 -23.00 10.52
C GLN A 59 22.07 -24.33 10.94
N LEU A 60 21.58 -25.47 10.44
CA LEU A 60 22.10 -26.79 10.77
C LEU A 60 23.38 -27.12 10.00
N ALA A 61 23.44 -26.80 8.71
CA ALA A 61 24.50 -27.28 7.81
C ALA A 61 25.21 -26.20 6.98
N GLY A 62 24.70 -24.96 6.98
CA GLY A 62 25.28 -23.84 6.23
C GLY A 62 26.05 -22.90 7.15
N MET A 63 25.59 -21.65 7.23
CA MET A 63 26.07 -20.65 8.17
C MET A 63 24.88 -20.10 8.95
N ARG A 64 25.06 -19.83 10.25
CA ARG A 64 23.97 -19.23 11.05
C ARG A 64 23.73 -17.77 10.68
N GLY A 65 24.81 -17.02 10.40
CA GLY A 65 24.77 -15.69 9.82
C GLY A 65 24.68 -14.55 10.85
N LEU A 66 24.04 -13.46 10.44
CA LEU A 66 23.92 -12.23 11.23
C LEU A 66 22.83 -12.34 12.30
N MET A 67 23.09 -11.71 13.46
CA MET A 67 22.18 -11.67 14.60
C MET A 67 21.75 -10.25 14.95
N ALA A 68 20.51 -10.11 15.43
CA ALA A 68 19.98 -8.85 15.93
C ALA A 68 20.25 -8.68 17.44
N ARG A 69 20.58 -7.45 17.83
CA ARG A 69 20.63 -6.99 19.22
C ARG A 69 19.22 -6.79 19.78
N PRO A 70 19.07 -6.64 21.11
CA PRO A 70 17.78 -6.36 21.71
C PRO A 70 17.13 -5.04 21.24
N ASN A 71 17.92 -4.06 20.81
CA ASN A 71 17.41 -2.81 20.24
C ASN A 71 16.97 -2.95 18.77
N GLY A 72 17.22 -4.08 18.11
CA GLY A 72 16.88 -4.32 16.70
C GLY A 72 18.07 -4.19 15.74
N ASP A 73 19.17 -3.57 16.16
CA ASP A 73 20.33 -3.37 15.31
C ASP A 73 21.04 -4.70 15.01
N ILE A 74 21.58 -4.83 13.81
CA ILE A 74 22.33 -6.03 13.42
C ILE A 74 23.76 -5.95 14.00
N ILE A 75 24.25 -7.08 14.48
CA ILE A 75 25.62 -7.23 14.97
C ILE A 75 26.52 -7.49 13.76
N GLU A 76 27.55 -6.65 13.56
CA GLU A 76 28.49 -6.76 12.43
C GLU A 76 29.22 -8.11 12.39
N LEU A 77 29.45 -8.71 13.56
CA LEU A 77 30.11 -10.00 13.70
C LEU A 77 29.13 -11.14 13.41
N ALA A 78 29.17 -11.69 12.20
CA ALA A 78 28.40 -12.86 11.80
C ALA A 78 28.93 -14.15 12.47
N ILE A 79 28.00 -15.05 12.80
CA ILE A 79 28.30 -16.40 13.28
C ILE A 79 28.56 -17.27 12.05
N ARG A 80 29.81 -17.74 11.93
CA ARG A 80 30.27 -18.48 10.75
C ARG A 80 29.93 -19.96 10.85
N SER A 81 29.96 -20.49 12.07
CA SER A 81 29.68 -21.90 12.32
C SER A 81 28.18 -22.22 12.23
N ASN A 82 27.90 -23.49 11.97
CA ASN A 82 26.56 -24.08 12.03
C ASN A 82 26.41 -25.01 13.24
N PHE A 83 25.20 -25.51 13.48
CA PHE A 83 24.95 -26.39 14.62
C PHE A 83 25.66 -27.75 14.52
N ARG A 84 25.98 -28.22 13.32
CA ARG A 84 26.73 -29.48 13.13
C ARG A 84 28.21 -29.32 13.52
N GLU A 85 28.81 -28.18 13.22
CA GLU A 85 30.20 -27.83 13.58
C GLU A 85 30.34 -27.46 15.07
N GLY A 86 29.26 -26.93 15.66
CA GLY A 86 29.26 -26.39 17.01
C GLY A 86 29.58 -24.90 17.03
N LEU A 87 29.16 -24.21 18.08
CA LEU A 87 29.33 -22.76 18.23
C LEU A 87 30.40 -22.44 19.25
N GLY A 88 31.26 -21.47 18.96
CA GLY A 88 32.16 -20.90 19.95
C GLY A 88 31.39 -20.22 21.09
N VAL A 89 32.02 -20.05 22.26
CA VAL A 89 31.38 -19.41 23.43
C VAL A 89 30.85 -18.02 23.10
N LEU A 90 31.61 -17.23 22.33
CA LEU A 90 31.21 -15.88 21.92
C LEU A 90 30.03 -15.91 20.93
N GLU A 91 30.05 -16.81 19.95
CA GLU A 91 28.97 -16.95 18.97
C GLU A 91 27.67 -17.41 19.64
N PHE A 92 27.77 -18.35 20.58
CA PHE A 92 26.65 -18.78 21.39
C PHE A 92 26.08 -17.62 22.21
N PHE A 93 26.94 -16.86 22.91
CA PHE A 93 26.53 -15.69 23.70
C PHE A 93 25.85 -14.61 22.85
N ILE A 94 26.37 -14.31 21.65
CA ILE A 94 25.75 -13.39 20.70
C ILE A 94 24.34 -13.90 20.32
N SER A 95 24.21 -15.18 20.00
CA SER A 95 22.92 -15.78 19.65
C SER A 95 21.89 -15.73 20.80
N THR A 96 22.33 -15.73 22.07
CA THR A 96 21.38 -15.67 23.21
C THR A 96 20.59 -14.38 23.29
N HIS A 97 21.13 -13.26 22.79
CA HIS A 97 20.46 -11.96 22.88
C HIS A 97 19.18 -11.94 22.05
N GLY A 98 19.29 -12.36 20.79
CA GLY A 98 18.15 -12.47 19.88
C GLY A 98 17.13 -13.50 20.35
N ALA A 99 17.60 -14.66 20.83
CA ALA A 99 16.72 -15.71 21.36
C ALA A 99 15.93 -15.25 22.60
N ARG A 100 16.60 -14.59 23.56
CA ARG A 100 15.94 -14.09 24.78
C ARG A 100 14.92 -13.00 24.47
N LYS A 101 15.24 -12.07 23.57
CA LYS A 101 14.28 -11.06 23.10
C LYS A 101 13.05 -11.71 22.47
N GLY A 102 13.26 -12.67 21.57
CA GLY A 102 12.15 -13.37 20.91
C GLY A 102 11.20 -14.08 21.88
N LEU A 103 11.77 -14.75 22.90
CA LEU A 103 10.98 -15.40 23.96
C LEU A 103 10.22 -14.39 24.84
N ALA A 104 10.86 -13.29 25.21
CA ALA A 104 10.22 -12.23 26.01
C ALA A 104 9.09 -11.55 25.23
N ASP A 105 9.32 -11.21 23.97
CA ASP A 105 8.32 -10.59 23.09
C ASP A 105 7.12 -11.53 22.89
N THR A 106 7.37 -12.84 22.69
CA THR A 106 6.29 -13.84 22.60
C THR A 106 5.44 -13.85 23.86
N ALA A 107 6.07 -13.89 25.03
CA ALA A 107 5.35 -13.99 26.31
C ALA A 107 4.51 -12.73 26.60
N LEU A 108 5.00 -11.55 26.23
CA LEU A 108 4.31 -10.29 26.49
C LEU A 108 3.23 -9.97 25.45
N LYS A 109 3.59 -10.01 24.16
CA LYS A 109 2.71 -9.52 23.08
C LYS A 109 1.51 -10.43 22.84
N THR A 110 1.54 -11.70 23.29
CA THR A 110 0.38 -12.59 23.22
C THR A 110 -0.83 -12.02 23.96
N ALA A 111 -0.59 -11.29 25.06
CA ALA A 111 -1.66 -10.61 25.80
C ALA A 111 -2.31 -9.49 24.96
N ASP A 112 -1.51 -8.72 24.23
CA ASP A 112 -2.00 -7.64 23.37
C ASP A 112 -2.88 -8.19 22.24
N ALA A 113 -2.50 -9.33 21.65
CA ALA A 113 -3.28 -10.00 20.61
C ALA A 113 -4.62 -10.56 21.13
N GLY A 114 -4.60 -11.19 22.30
CA GLY A 114 -5.83 -11.65 22.95
C GLY A 114 -6.74 -10.48 23.31
N TYR A 115 -6.17 -9.36 23.76
CA TYR A 115 -6.90 -8.15 24.07
C TYR A 115 -7.54 -7.51 22.82
N LEU A 116 -6.80 -7.43 21.70
CA LEU A 116 -7.35 -6.99 20.41
C LEU A 116 -8.53 -7.88 19.97
N THR A 117 -8.38 -9.20 20.08
CA THR A 117 -9.44 -10.17 19.72
C THR A 117 -10.71 -9.92 20.52
N ARG A 118 -10.59 -9.73 21.84
CA ARG A 118 -11.72 -9.38 22.70
C ARG A 118 -12.43 -8.11 22.20
N ARG A 119 -11.66 -7.07 21.85
CA ARG A 119 -12.19 -5.79 21.39
C ARG A 119 -12.89 -5.89 20.03
N LEU A 120 -12.37 -6.73 19.14
CA LEU A 120 -13.01 -7.04 17.86
C LEU A 120 -14.34 -7.78 18.06
N VAL A 121 -14.43 -8.69 19.03
CA VAL A 121 -15.69 -9.36 19.37
C VAL A 121 -16.69 -8.37 19.95
N ASP A 122 -16.26 -7.51 20.88
CA ASP A 122 -17.14 -6.55 21.54
C ASP A 122 -17.81 -5.57 20.56
N ILE A 123 -17.10 -5.15 19.49
CA ILE A 123 -17.67 -4.27 18.46
C ILE A 123 -18.53 -5.03 17.43
N ALA A 124 -18.23 -6.30 17.14
CA ALA A 124 -18.84 -7.02 16.01
C ALA A 124 -19.93 -8.02 16.42
N GLN A 125 -20.08 -8.34 17.70
CA GLN A 125 -21.02 -9.38 18.18
C GLN A 125 -22.50 -9.12 17.84
N ASP A 126 -22.89 -7.88 17.58
CA ASP A 126 -24.27 -7.53 17.18
C ASP A 126 -24.50 -7.67 15.66
N VAL A 127 -23.47 -8.10 14.92
CA VAL A 127 -23.56 -8.34 13.47
C VAL A 127 -23.97 -9.78 13.21
N ILE A 128 -25.27 -9.97 13.05
CA ILE A 128 -25.93 -11.25 12.73
C ILE A 128 -26.59 -11.14 11.35
N VAL A 129 -26.73 -12.25 10.64
CA VAL A 129 -27.54 -12.29 9.41
C VAL A 129 -29.02 -12.26 9.76
N THR A 130 -29.70 -11.15 9.47
CA THR A 130 -31.09 -10.91 9.91
C THR A 130 -32.11 -10.82 8.78
N GLU A 131 -31.66 -10.68 7.55
CA GLU A 131 -32.51 -10.67 6.36
C GLU A 131 -31.77 -11.29 5.16
N THR A 132 -32.50 -11.64 4.09
CA THR A 132 -31.90 -12.24 2.89
C THR A 132 -31.29 -11.18 1.98
N ASP A 133 -32.00 -10.08 1.73
CA ASP A 133 -31.59 -8.99 0.87
C ASP A 133 -32.03 -7.63 1.43
N CYS A 134 -31.09 -6.71 1.58
CA CYS A 134 -31.36 -5.33 2.01
C CYS A 134 -31.79 -4.39 0.88
N GLY A 135 -31.76 -4.84 -0.38
CA GLY A 135 -32.17 -4.05 -1.55
C GLY A 135 -31.11 -3.06 -2.07
N THR A 136 -29.99 -2.87 -1.35
CA THR A 136 -28.95 -1.91 -1.75
C THR A 136 -28.48 -2.10 -3.20
N LEU A 137 -28.38 -0.98 -3.91
CA LEU A 137 -27.75 -0.91 -5.24
C LEU A 137 -26.24 -0.66 -5.12
N GLU A 138 -25.77 -0.23 -3.96
CA GLU A 138 -24.38 0.12 -3.75
C GLU A 138 -23.51 -1.12 -3.50
N GLY A 139 -22.32 -1.08 -4.08
CA GLY A 139 -21.30 -2.11 -3.91
C GLY A 139 -19.92 -1.50 -3.73
N VAL A 140 -18.95 -2.37 -3.57
CA VAL A 140 -17.54 -2.04 -3.50
C VAL A 140 -16.85 -2.61 -4.74
N ILE A 141 -16.02 -1.78 -5.36
CA ILE A 141 -15.18 -2.20 -6.49
C ILE A 141 -14.08 -3.10 -5.94
N MET A 142 -14.01 -4.33 -6.45
CA MET A 142 -12.98 -5.30 -6.13
C MET A 142 -12.04 -5.48 -7.32
N THR A 143 -10.74 -5.44 -7.05
CA THR A 143 -9.65 -5.58 -8.02
C THR A 143 -8.77 -6.79 -7.67
N PRO A 144 -8.03 -7.37 -8.63
CA PRO A 144 -7.05 -8.42 -8.32
C PRO A 144 -5.91 -7.86 -7.46
N VAL A 145 -5.33 -8.72 -6.62
CA VAL A 145 -4.17 -8.31 -5.80
C VAL A 145 -2.91 -8.47 -6.63
N LYS A 146 -2.34 -7.34 -7.07
CA LYS A 146 -1.08 -7.25 -7.82
C LYS A 146 0.04 -6.79 -6.88
N GLU A 147 1.20 -7.46 -6.92
CA GLU A 147 2.44 -6.98 -6.28
C GLU A 147 3.45 -6.65 -7.38
N GLY A 148 3.57 -5.36 -7.69
CA GLY A 148 4.15 -4.92 -8.96
C GLY A 148 3.33 -5.50 -10.12
N ASP A 149 3.98 -6.23 -11.01
CA ASP A 149 3.34 -6.86 -12.17
C ASP A 149 2.85 -8.29 -11.92
N LYS A 150 3.19 -8.90 -10.77
CA LYS A 150 2.77 -10.28 -10.47
C LYS A 150 1.40 -10.27 -9.80
N VAL A 151 0.43 -10.94 -10.44
CA VAL A 151 -0.87 -11.22 -9.83
C VAL A 151 -0.68 -12.28 -8.74
N LYS A 152 -0.81 -11.88 -7.47
CA LYS A 152 -0.75 -12.80 -6.33
C LYS A 152 -2.07 -13.55 -6.13
N ILE A 153 -3.19 -12.85 -6.31
CA ILE A 153 -4.54 -13.39 -6.18
C ILE A 153 -5.35 -12.90 -7.36
N THR A 154 -5.95 -13.82 -8.13
CA THR A 154 -6.80 -13.49 -9.27
C THR A 154 -8.10 -12.84 -8.80
N LEU A 155 -8.79 -12.16 -9.71
CA LEU A 155 -10.06 -11.52 -9.37
C LEU A 155 -11.12 -12.55 -9.00
N GLY A 156 -11.20 -13.65 -9.75
CA GLY A 156 -12.11 -14.76 -9.48
C GLY A 156 -11.89 -15.41 -8.11
N ASP A 157 -10.63 -15.63 -7.70
CA ASP A 157 -10.32 -16.20 -6.39
C ASP A 157 -10.63 -15.23 -5.24
N ARG A 158 -10.37 -13.92 -5.42
CA ARG A 158 -10.70 -12.90 -4.43
C ARG A 158 -12.22 -12.71 -4.27
N ALA A 159 -12.95 -12.79 -5.38
CA ALA A 159 -14.40 -12.62 -5.45
C ALA A 159 -15.19 -13.87 -5.05
N PHE A 160 -14.52 -15.01 -4.85
CA PHE A 160 -15.16 -16.27 -4.49
C PHE A 160 -16.05 -16.14 -3.24
N GLY A 161 -17.31 -16.57 -3.36
CA GLY A 161 -18.28 -16.51 -2.28
C GLY A 161 -18.82 -15.11 -1.97
N ARG A 162 -18.69 -14.16 -2.91
CA ARG A 162 -19.34 -12.84 -2.90
C ARG A 162 -20.54 -12.80 -3.84
N VAL A 163 -21.39 -11.81 -3.66
CA VAL A 163 -22.55 -11.55 -4.53
C VAL A 163 -22.28 -10.33 -5.38
N VAL A 164 -22.61 -10.38 -6.66
CA VAL A 164 -22.38 -9.26 -7.58
C VAL A 164 -23.42 -8.14 -7.37
N ALA A 165 -22.96 -6.89 -7.33
CA ALA A 165 -23.83 -5.72 -7.14
C ALA A 165 -24.45 -5.23 -8.46
N GLU A 166 -23.80 -5.47 -9.59
CA GLU A 166 -24.22 -5.06 -10.95
C GLU A 166 -24.09 -6.22 -11.95
N ASP A 167 -24.72 -6.09 -13.12
CA ASP A 167 -24.58 -7.10 -14.17
C ASP A 167 -23.16 -7.10 -14.74
N ILE A 168 -22.47 -8.25 -14.70
CA ILE A 168 -21.18 -8.41 -15.37
C ILE A 168 -21.45 -8.78 -16.82
N LYS A 169 -21.00 -7.90 -17.71
CA LYS A 169 -21.10 -8.08 -19.15
C LYS A 169 -19.79 -8.61 -19.70
N ASP A 170 -19.91 -9.44 -20.72
CA ASP A 170 -18.78 -9.81 -21.55
C ASP A 170 -18.25 -8.54 -22.26
N PRO A 171 -16.95 -8.22 -22.12
CA PRO A 171 -16.35 -7.09 -22.83
C PRO A 171 -16.51 -7.17 -24.37
N VAL A 172 -16.68 -8.38 -24.92
CA VAL A 172 -16.76 -8.63 -26.37
C VAL A 172 -18.18 -8.48 -26.89
N SER A 173 -19.09 -9.32 -26.41
CA SER A 173 -20.46 -9.40 -26.92
C SER A 173 -21.36 -8.31 -26.32
N GLY A 174 -20.98 -7.73 -25.18
CA GLY A 174 -21.83 -6.84 -24.39
C GLY A 174 -22.99 -7.56 -23.69
N ASP A 175 -23.09 -8.89 -23.86
CA ASP A 175 -24.11 -9.72 -23.24
C ASP A 175 -23.84 -9.89 -21.74
N VAL A 176 -24.90 -9.98 -20.95
CA VAL A 176 -24.80 -10.22 -19.51
C VAL A 176 -24.42 -11.67 -19.27
N VAL A 177 -23.21 -11.89 -18.74
CA VAL A 177 -22.67 -13.22 -18.41
C VAL A 177 -23.09 -13.62 -17.00
N ILE A 178 -22.99 -12.68 -16.05
CA ILE A 178 -23.36 -12.90 -14.66
C ILE A 178 -24.32 -11.79 -14.26
N ALA A 179 -25.58 -12.17 -14.00
CA ALA A 179 -26.59 -11.23 -13.57
C ALA A 179 -26.31 -10.72 -12.14
N ARG A 180 -26.80 -9.51 -11.86
CA ARG A 180 -26.84 -8.92 -10.52
C ARG A 180 -27.45 -9.88 -9.51
N ASN A 181 -26.99 -9.79 -8.26
CA ASN A 181 -27.40 -10.65 -7.14
C ASN A 181 -27.05 -12.14 -7.31
N THR A 182 -26.16 -12.49 -8.24
CA THR A 182 -25.64 -13.86 -8.36
C THR A 182 -24.52 -14.11 -7.36
N LEU A 183 -24.57 -15.24 -6.65
CA LEU A 183 -23.50 -15.70 -5.78
C LEU A 183 -22.36 -16.33 -6.61
N LEU A 184 -21.16 -15.79 -6.47
CA LEU A 184 -19.98 -16.24 -7.21
C LEU A 184 -19.43 -17.55 -6.64
N ASN A 185 -19.46 -18.60 -7.46
CA ASN A 185 -18.83 -19.88 -7.21
C ASN A 185 -17.48 -19.96 -7.96
N ARG A 186 -16.77 -21.10 -7.86
CA ARG A 186 -15.48 -21.28 -8.54
C ARG A 186 -15.58 -21.29 -10.08
N GLU A 187 -16.73 -21.67 -10.63
CA GLU A 187 -16.93 -21.70 -12.09
C GLU A 187 -17.07 -20.28 -12.63
N TYR A 188 -17.91 -19.45 -11.99
CA TYR A 188 -18.00 -18.02 -12.28
C TYR A 188 -16.67 -17.30 -12.07
N GLY A 189 -15.91 -17.66 -11.02
CA GLY A 189 -14.56 -17.11 -10.81
C GLY A 189 -13.63 -17.38 -12.01
N ARG A 190 -13.61 -18.60 -12.54
CA ARG A 190 -12.82 -18.94 -13.74
C ARG A 190 -13.32 -18.21 -14.98
N GLN A 191 -14.62 -18.01 -15.13
CA GLN A 191 -15.18 -17.23 -16.23
C GLN A 191 -14.72 -15.78 -16.16
N ILE A 192 -14.79 -15.14 -14.98
CA ILE A 192 -14.28 -13.78 -14.73
C ILE A 192 -12.80 -13.68 -15.10
N ASP A 193 -11.99 -14.63 -14.63
CA ASP A 193 -10.56 -14.65 -14.93
C ASP A 193 -10.30 -14.87 -16.44
N SER A 194 -11.10 -15.69 -17.13
CA SER A 194 -10.96 -15.94 -18.57
C SER A 194 -11.37 -14.75 -19.45
N MET A 195 -12.32 -13.93 -18.97
CA MET A 195 -12.75 -12.71 -19.65
C MET A 195 -11.74 -11.56 -19.52
N GLY A 196 -10.75 -11.69 -18.63
CA GLY A 196 -9.74 -10.65 -18.40
C GLY A 196 -10.31 -9.37 -17.76
N ILE A 197 -11.40 -9.50 -17.00
CA ILE A 197 -12.01 -8.36 -16.30
C ILE A 197 -11.09 -7.90 -15.16
N GLU A 198 -10.82 -6.59 -15.11
CA GLU A 198 -9.86 -6.02 -14.14
C GLU A 198 -10.51 -5.58 -12.83
N SER A 199 -11.81 -5.30 -12.84
CA SER A 199 -12.55 -4.94 -11.64
C SER A 199 -14.01 -5.35 -11.75
N ILE A 200 -14.61 -5.74 -10.63
CA ILE A 200 -16.04 -6.03 -10.54
C ILE A 200 -16.66 -5.29 -9.35
N ASN A 201 -17.92 -4.90 -9.49
CA ASN A 201 -18.67 -4.32 -8.39
C ASN A 201 -19.39 -5.42 -7.60
N ILE A 202 -19.04 -5.59 -6.32
CA ILE A 202 -19.60 -6.63 -5.45
C ILE A 202 -20.39 -6.03 -4.29
N ARG A 203 -21.38 -6.77 -3.81
CA ARG A 203 -22.04 -6.42 -2.55
C ARG A 203 -21.08 -6.66 -1.39
N SER A 204 -21.11 -5.75 -0.43
CA SER A 204 -20.25 -5.79 0.76
C SER A 204 -21.07 -5.61 2.03
N PRO A 205 -20.62 -6.17 3.17
CA PRO A 205 -21.13 -5.79 4.48
C PRO A 205 -21.04 -4.28 4.73
N LEU A 206 -20.11 -3.54 4.13
CA LEU A 206 -20.01 -2.09 4.30
C LEU A 206 -21.26 -1.35 3.78
N THR A 207 -21.67 -1.65 2.55
CA THR A 207 -22.79 -0.99 1.84
C THR A 207 -24.17 -1.56 2.19
N CYS A 208 -24.21 -2.52 3.12
CA CYS A 208 -25.45 -3.17 3.53
C CYS A 208 -26.37 -2.20 4.28
N GLU A 209 -27.63 -2.06 3.85
CA GLU A 209 -28.61 -1.14 4.44
C GLU A 209 -29.44 -1.76 5.59
N THR A 210 -29.17 -3.00 5.99
CA THR A 210 -29.84 -3.65 7.13
C THR A 210 -29.55 -2.90 8.43
N ARG A 211 -30.59 -2.47 9.14
CA ARG A 211 -30.51 -1.69 10.39
C ARG A 211 -29.81 -2.45 11.53
N HIS A 212 -30.26 -3.67 11.80
CA HIS A 212 -29.70 -4.53 12.85
C HIS A 212 -29.10 -5.77 12.19
N GLY A 213 -27.77 -5.86 12.18
CA GLY A 213 -27.04 -6.94 11.51
C GLY A 213 -26.70 -6.63 10.05
N ILE A 214 -26.71 -7.67 9.22
CA ILE A 214 -26.48 -7.60 7.78
C ILE A 214 -27.39 -8.58 7.03
N CYS A 215 -27.58 -8.34 5.74
CA CYS A 215 -28.30 -9.28 4.88
C CYS A 215 -27.38 -10.40 4.35
N ALA A 216 -27.98 -11.55 4.02
CA ALA A 216 -27.27 -12.70 3.48
C ALA A 216 -26.54 -12.36 2.17
N ASN A 217 -27.14 -11.58 1.28
CA ASN A 217 -26.54 -11.21 0.00
C ASN A 217 -25.31 -10.30 0.14
N CYS A 218 -25.28 -9.39 1.12
CA CYS A 218 -24.10 -8.55 1.37
C CYS A 218 -22.92 -9.34 1.97
N TYR A 219 -23.18 -10.44 2.67
CA TYR A 219 -22.14 -11.33 3.18
C TYR A 219 -21.71 -12.40 2.17
N GLY A 220 -22.68 -12.98 1.45
CA GLY A 220 -22.52 -14.04 0.48
C GLY A 220 -22.42 -15.43 1.10
N MET A 221 -21.29 -16.10 0.86
CA MET A 221 -21.06 -17.49 1.28
C MET A 221 -20.40 -17.56 2.67
N ASP A 222 -20.85 -18.52 3.48
CA ASP A 222 -20.10 -19.02 4.63
C ASP A 222 -18.94 -19.90 4.13
N LEU A 223 -17.72 -19.42 4.40
CA LEU A 223 -16.47 -20.07 3.97
C LEU A 223 -16.17 -21.35 4.75
N GLY A 224 -16.76 -21.54 5.94
CA GLY A 224 -16.59 -22.76 6.73
C GLY A 224 -17.40 -23.93 6.19
N ARG A 225 -18.62 -23.67 5.71
CA ARG A 225 -19.52 -24.70 5.14
C ARG A 225 -19.53 -24.75 3.62
N LEU A 226 -18.97 -23.73 2.95
CA LEU A 226 -19.03 -23.54 1.50
C LEU A 226 -20.48 -23.50 0.97
N LYS A 227 -21.36 -22.85 1.72
CA LYS A 227 -22.78 -22.68 1.40
C LYS A 227 -23.18 -21.21 1.57
N PRO A 228 -24.25 -20.74 0.91
CA PRO A 228 -24.83 -19.44 1.25
C PRO A 228 -25.03 -19.32 2.76
N VAL A 229 -24.74 -18.16 3.31
CA VAL A 229 -24.88 -17.92 4.76
C VAL A 229 -26.33 -18.10 5.18
N GLU A 230 -26.54 -18.71 6.34
CA GLU A 230 -27.89 -18.96 6.86
C GLU A 230 -28.35 -17.81 7.75
N MET A 231 -29.67 -17.63 7.83
CA MET A 231 -30.29 -16.67 8.72
C MET A 231 -29.97 -16.99 10.18
N GLY A 232 -29.65 -15.96 10.97
CA GLY A 232 -29.26 -16.10 12.38
C GLY A 232 -27.78 -16.38 12.60
N GLU A 233 -26.95 -16.44 11.55
CA GLU A 233 -25.51 -16.68 11.70
C GLU A 233 -24.78 -15.45 12.25
N ALA A 234 -23.99 -15.66 13.32
CA ALA A 234 -23.22 -14.63 14.02
C ALA A 234 -21.90 -14.28 13.31
N VAL A 235 -22.03 -13.77 12.08
CA VAL A 235 -20.92 -13.44 11.18
C VAL A 235 -19.92 -12.43 11.75
N GLY A 236 -20.35 -11.54 12.65
CA GLY A 236 -19.44 -10.60 13.31
C GLY A 236 -18.49 -11.26 14.30
N THR A 237 -18.97 -12.22 15.10
CA THR A 237 -18.09 -13.01 15.99
C THR A 237 -17.12 -13.86 15.17
N ILE A 238 -17.58 -14.46 14.07
CA ILE A 238 -16.73 -15.22 13.14
C ILE A 238 -15.63 -14.30 12.59
N ALA A 239 -16.00 -13.11 12.10
CA ALA A 239 -15.05 -12.14 11.57
C ALA A 239 -13.98 -11.71 12.59
N ALA A 240 -14.41 -11.41 13.83
CA ALA A 240 -13.50 -11.05 14.90
C ALA A 240 -12.49 -12.17 15.22
N GLN A 241 -12.94 -13.42 15.25
CA GLN A 241 -12.07 -14.58 15.49
C GLN A 241 -11.13 -14.85 14.31
N SER A 242 -11.61 -14.73 13.07
CA SER A 242 -10.81 -14.90 11.85
C SER A 242 -9.69 -13.86 11.73
N ILE A 243 -9.80 -12.72 12.41
CA ILE A 243 -8.73 -11.70 12.50
C ILE A 243 -7.85 -11.94 13.75
N GLY A 244 -8.48 -12.21 14.89
CA GLY A 244 -7.81 -12.30 16.18
C GLY A 244 -6.95 -13.56 16.40
N GLU A 245 -7.43 -14.74 15.99
CA GLU A 245 -6.68 -16.00 16.14
C GLU A 245 -5.37 -15.95 15.33
N PRO A 246 -5.39 -15.57 14.03
CA PRO A 246 -4.15 -15.45 13.30
C PRO A 246 -3.27 -14.34 13.87
N GLY A 247 -3.82 -13.23 14.35
CA GLY A 247 -3.05 -12.15 14.99
C GLY A 247 -2.26 -12.62 16.22
N THR A 248 -2.85 -13.54 17.00
CA THR A 248 -2.15 -14.21 18.12
C THR A 248 -1.07 -15.14 17.61
N GLN A 249 -1.35 -15.89 16.53
CA GLN A 249 -0.39 -16.77 15.89
C GLN A 249 0.80 -16.00 15.28
N LEU A 250 0.58 -14.82 14.69
CA LEU A 250 1.64 -13.95 14.18
C LEU A 250 2.61 -13.58 15.29
N THR A 251 2.06 -13.12 16.39
CA THR A 251 2.83 -12.71 17.57
C THR A 251 3.67 -13.84 18.13
N MET A 252 3.19 -15.08 18.05
CA MET A 252 3.98 -16.25 18.38
C MET A 252 5.02 -16.56 17.29
N ARG A 253 4.65 -16.72 16.02
CA ARG A 253 5.58 -17.23 14.97
C ARG A 253 6.71 -16.28 14.59
N THR A 254 6.46 -14.97 14.50
CA THR A 254 7.43 -14.00 13.94
C THR A 254 8.69 -13.85 14.81
N PHE A 255 8.60 -14.09 16.12
CA PHE A 255 9.71 -13.83 17.06
C PHE A 255 10.51 -15.08 17.45
N HIS A 256 10.15 -16.27 16.96
CA HIS A 256 10.86 -17.53 17.29
C HIS A 256 12.05 -17.84 16.37
N VAL A 257 12.36 -16.99 15.38
CA VAL A 257 13.49 -17.20 14.44
C VAL A 257 14.87 -16.99 15.12
N GLY A 258 14.91 -16.80 16.44
CA GLY A 258 16.14 -16.84 17.23
C GLY A 258 17.09 -15.67 16.98
N GLY A 259 16.59 -14.54 16.45
CA GLY A 259 17.36 -13.33 16.18
C GLY A 259 18.14 -13.31 14.88
N VAL A 260 17.98 -14.29 13.98
CA VAL A 260 18.64 -14.29 12.67
C VAL A 260 18.02 -13.23 11.76
N ALA A 261 18.85 -12.34 11.20
CA ALA A 261 18.41 -11.37 10.21
C ALA A 261 18.18 -12.08 8.86
N THR A 262 16.93 -12.40 8.51
CA THR A 262 16.59 -13.14 7.28
C THR A 262 16.09 -12.28 6.14
N ASN A 263 15.65 -11.03 6.39
CA ASN A 263 14.88 -10.25 5.43
C ASN A 263 15.54 -8.90 5.09
N LEU A 264 16.80 -8.91 4.69
CA LEU A 264 17.38 -7.76 3.99
C LEU A 264 17.14 -7.98 2.50
N GLN A 265 16.04 -7.44 1.96
CA GLN A 265 15.91 -7.33 0.51
C GLN A 265 17.06 -6.44 0.03
N VAL A 266 17.96 -7.02 -0.77
CA VAL A 266 18.94 -6.26 -1.53
C VAL A 266 18.12 -5.37 -2.48
N LYS A 267 18.17 -4.06 -2.29
CA LYS A 267 17.43 -3.13 -3.16
C LYS A 267 18.01 -3.22 -4.56
N GLU A 268 17.22 -3.70 -5.51
CA GLU A 268 17.56 -3.56 -6.93
C GLU A 268 17.61 -2.08 -7.30
N ASN A 269 18.63 -1.68 -8.04
CA ASN A 269 18.90 -0.30 -8.45
C ASN A 269 18.43 -0.01 -9.89
N VAL A 270 17.64 -0.91 -10.48
CA VAL A 270 17.20 -0.85 -11.87
C VAL A 270 15.72 -1.18 -11.95
N HIS A 271 14.94 -0.30 -12.59
CA HIS A 271 13.59 -0.63 -13.03
C HIS A 271 13.66 -1.49 -14.28
N LYS A 272 13.08 -2.69 -14.21
CA LYS A 272 12.97 -3.64 -15.32
C LYS A 272 11.53 -4.13 -15.41
N LEU A 273 11.07 -4.44 -16.62
CA LEU A 273 9.77 -5.05 -16.84
C LEU A 273 9.92 -6.54 -17.17
N PRO A 274 9.08 -7.43 -16.65
CA PRO A 274 9.13 -8.85 -16.99
C PRO A 274 8.48 -9.17 -18.35
N TYR A 275 7.99 -8.18 -19.08
CA TYR A 275 7.27 -8.32 -20.35
C TYR A 275 7.66 -7.23 -21.35
N ARG A 276 7.28 -7.43 -22.62
CA ARG A 276 7.41 -6.42 -23.67
C ARG A 276 6.44 -5.28 -23.43
N ALA A 277 6.92 -4.05 -23.50
CA ALA A 277 6.07 -2.87 -23.34
C ALA A 277 6.51 -1.74 -24.26
N ARG A 278 5.55 -0.96 -24.74
CA ARG A 278 5.82 0.26 -25.49
C ARG A 278 5.77 1.46 -24.57
N VAL A 279 6.73 2.38 -24.73
CA VAL A 279 6.71 3.66 -24.05
C VAL A 279 5.74 4.60 -24.76
N ASN A 280 4.62 4.92 -24.10
CA ASN A 280 3.63 5.84 -24.66
C ASN A 280 4.08 7.28 -24.47
N SER A 281 4.44 7.63 -23.25
CA SER A 281 4.87 8.98 -22.88
C SER A 281 5.70 8.95 -21.61
N ILE A 282 6.61 9.90 -21.48
CA ILE A 282 7.42 10.12 -20.29
C ILE A 282 6.98 11.43 -19.69
N SER A 283 6.27 11.36 -18.56
CA SER A 283 5.85 12.53 -17.81
C SER A 283 6.94 12.97 -16.85
N GLY A 284 7.12 14.28 -16.67
CA GLY A 284 8.15 14.86 -15.83
C GLY A 284 9.31 15.49 -16.62
N ARG A 285 10.10 16.32 -15.94
CA ARG A 285 11.18 17.06 -16.59
C ARG A 285 12.43 16.18 -16.66
N VAL A 286 12.88 15.90 -17.89
CA VAL A 286 14.10 15.13 -18.18
C VAL A 286 15.14 16.08 -18.75
N VAL A 287 16.34 16.03 -18.18
CA VAL A 287 17.50 16.82 -18.63
C VAL A 287 18.60 15.91 -19.15
N LYS A 288 19.38 16.40 -20.10
CA LYS A 288 20.50 15.66 -20.69
C LYS A 288 21.81 16.12 -20.03
N ARG A 289 22.54 15.18 -19.45
CA ARG A 289 23.88 15.41 -18.88
C ARG A 289 24.93 15.59 -19.97
N SER A 290 26.09 16.09 -19.55
CA SER A 290 27.29 16.26 -20.38
C SER A 290 27.86 14.95 -20.94
N ASP A 291 27.62 13.83 -20.26
CA ASP A 291 27.97 12.47 -20.70
C ASP A 291 26.99 11.88 -21.75
N GLY A 292 25.88 12.57 -22.01
CA GLY A 292 24.82 12.14 -22.92
C GLY A 292 23.68 11.37 -22.25
N GLU A 293 23.80 11.03 -20.96
CA GLU A 293 22.74 10.37 -20.19
C GLU A 293 21.54 11.31 -19.97
N ARG A 294 20.33 10.73 -19.94
CA ARG A 294 19.10 11.47 -19.65
C ARG A 294 18.70 11.20 -18.21
N VAL A 295 18.48 12.26 -17.44
CA VAL A 295 18.21 12.17 -15.99
C VAL A 295 16.92 12.90 -15.66
N PHE A 296 16.09 12.30 -14.82
CA PHE A 296 14.91 12.97 -14.27
C PHE A 296 15.31 14.04 -13.25
N SER A 297 14.95 15.28 -13.52
CA SER A 297 15.24 16.39 -12.62
C SER A 297 14.10 16.65 -11.62
N THR A 298 12.87 16.35 -12.01
CA THR A 298 11.66 16.32 -11.17
C THR A 298 11.17 14.88 -11.01
N ARG A 299 10.14 14.68 -10.19
CA ARG A 299 9.38 13.43 -10.27
C ARG A 299 8.72 13.32 -11.63
N GLY A 300 8.61 12.09 -12.08
CA GLY A 300 8.01 11.75 -13.35
C GLY A 300 7.37 10.38 -13.29
N SER A 301 6.65 10.04 -14.33
CA SER A 301 6.18 8.69 -14.56
C SER A 301 6.46 8.28 -15.99
N ILE A 302 6.77 7.00 -16.16
CA ILE A 302 6.87 6.41 -17.49
C ILE A 302 5.56 5.68 -17.73
N ASN A 303 4.78 6.18 -18.68
CA ASN A 303 3.51 5.56 -19.09
C ASN A 303 3.82 4.54 -20.18
N LEU A 304 3.51 3.28 -19.90
CA LEU A 304 3.90 2.13 -20.70
C LEU A 304 2.65 1.32 -21.03
N SER A 305 2.44 0.98 -22.30
CA SER A 305 1.43 -0.02 -22.68
C SER A 305 2.11 -1.37 -22.80
N ARG A 306 1.60 -2.37 -22.07
CA ARG A 306 2.06 -3.75 -22.24
C ARG A 306 1.74 -4.21 -23.66
N ILE A 307 2.68 -4.87 -24.32
CA ILE A 307 2.44 -5.48 -25.62
C ILE A 307 2.06 -6.93 -25.39
N ASN A 308 0.81 -7.26 -25.68
CA ASN A 308 0.29 -8.60 -25.48
C ASN A 308 0.59 -9.52 -26.66
N GLN A 309 0.61 -8.99 -27.89
CA GLN A 309 0.89 -9.74 -29.11
C GLN A 309 1.65 -8.87 -30.12
N VAL A 310 2.62 -9.46 -30.83
CA VAL A 310 3.41 -8.82 -31.89
C VAL A 310 3.29 -9.65 -33.16
N LEU A 311 2.92 -9.01 -34.27
CA LEU A 311 2.83 -9.64 -35.60
C LEU A 311 3.47 -8.72 -36.65
N GLU A 312 3.94 -9.29 -37.77
CA GLU A 312 4.45 -8.50 -38.90
C GLU A 312 3.33 -8.20 -39.90
N THR A 313 3.08 -6.92 -40.21
CA THR A 313 2.05 -6.51 -41.18
C THR A 313 2.33 -7.06 -42.58
N GLY A 314 3.61 -7.16 -42.97
CA GLY A 314 4.01 -7.68 -44.28
C GLY A 314 3.65 -9.15 -44.53
N LYS A 315 3.40 -9.92 -43.46
CA LYS A 315 3.02 -11.34 -43.54
C LYS A 315 1.51 -11.56 -43.42
N MET A 316 0.72 -10.54 -43.11
CA MET A 316 -0.73 -10.68 -42.95
C MET A 316 -1.47 -10.64 -44.28
N ILE A 317 -2.39 -11.59 -44.46
CA ILE A 317 -3.26 -11.69 -45.63
C ILE A 317 -4.67 -11.28 -45.20
N GLY A 318 -5.22 -10.23 -45.81
CA GLY A 318 -6.59 -9.74 -45.55
C GLY A 318 -6.80 -9.26 -44.12
N LEU A 319 -6.16 -8.14 -43.77
CA LEU A 319 -6.34 -7.47 -42.48
C LEU A 319 -7.82 -7.05 -42.30
N LYS A 320 -8.42 -7.40 -41.16
CA LYS A 320 -9.83 -7.12 -40.84
C LYS A 320 -10.02 -6.01 -39.79
N VAL A 321 -8.95 -5.58 -39.15
CA VAL A 321 -8.98 -4.60 -38.05
C VAL A 321 -8.26 -3.32 -38.45
N GLU A 322 -8.75 -2.18 -37.95
CA GLU A 322 -8.19 -0.86 -38.21
C GLU A 322 -7.22 -0.42 -37.08
N ASP A 323 -6.37 0.57 -37.36
CA ASP A 323 -5.50 1.18 -36.35
C ASP A 323 -6.36 1.87 -35.27
N ALA A 324 -5.96 1.73 -34.01
CA ALA A 324 -6.70 2.17 -32.82
C ALA A 324 -8.03 1.43 -32.54
N GLN A 325 -8.33 0.33 -33.25
CA GLN A 325 -9.47 -0.52 -32.92
C GLN A 325 -9.19 -1.34 -31.65
N VAL A 326 -10.15 -1.40 -30.73
CA VAL A 326 -10.08 -2.30 -29.57
C VAL A 326 -10.45 -3.71 -30.02
N VAL A 327 -9.58 -4.67 -29.72
CA VAL A 327 -9.75 -6.10 -30.02
C VAL A 327 -9.71 -6.93 -28.74
N VAL A 328 -10.33 -8.10 -28.80
CA VAL A 328 -10.52 -9.01 -27.67
C VAL A 328 -10.03 -10.42 -28.00
N PRO A 329 -9.68 -11.26 -27.00
CA PRO A 329 -9.12 -12.57 -27.27
C PRO A 329 -10.07 -13.41 -28.16
N GLY A 330 -9.55 -13.96 -29.26
CA GLY A 330 -10.29 -14.77 -30.23
C GLY A 330 -10.85 -14.02 -31.44
N GLU A 331 -10.82 -12.68 -31.46
CA GLU A 331 -11.26 -11.89 -32.61
C GLU A 331 -10.31 -12.05 -33.81
N VAL A 332 -10.84 -12.24 -35.02
CA VAL A 332 -10.04 -12.49 -36.22
C VAL A 332 -9.43 -11.18 -36.73
N ILE A 333 -8.12 -11.05 -36.56
CA ILE A 333 -7.28 -9.92 -36.98
C ILE A 333 -7.01 -9.95 -38.48
N ALA A 334 -6.71 -11.14 -39.02
CA ALA A 334 -6.37 -11.33 -40.43
C ALA A 334 -6.86 -12.69 -40.94
N THR A 335 -7.10 -12.81 -42.26
CA THR A 335 -7.55 -14.07 -42.89
C THR A 335 -6.44 -15.10 -43.11
N GLY A 336 -5.17 -14.69 -43.09
CA GLY A 336 -4.01 -15.54 -43.27
C GLY A 336 -2.71 -14.92 -42.74
N TYR A 337 -1.68 -15.73 -42.53
CA TYR A 337 -0.34 -15.29 -42.10
C TYR A 337 0.75 -16.10 -42.82
N ASP A 338 1.77 -15.41 -43.35
CA ASP A 338 2.98 -15.99 -43.94
C ASP A 338 2.70 -17.05 -45.03
N GLY A 339 1.69 -16.79 -45.88
CA GLY A 339 1.30 -17.69 -46.98
C GLY A 339 0.34 -18.82 -46.59
N GLU A 340 -0.03 -18.96 -45.31
CA GLU A 340 -1.09 -19.87 -44.86
C GLU A 340 -2.44 -19.14 -44.74
N GLU A 341 -3.51 -19.68 -45.35
CA GLU A 341 -4.91 -19.22 -45.19
C GLU A 341 -5.50 -19.69 -43.84
N LYS A 342 -4.80 -19.43 -42.73
CA LYS A 342 -5.33 -19.64 -41.38
C LYS A 342 -5.68 -18.29 -40.75
N PRO A 343 -6.91 -18.14 -40.20
CA PRO A 343 -7.29 -16.89 -39.56
C PRO A 343 -6.41 -16.63 -38.34
N VAL A 344 -5.81 -15.45 -38.30
CA VAL A 344 -5.03 -14.97 -37.15
C VAL A 344 -6.01 -14.35 -36.17
N THR A 345 -6.00 -14.83 -34.93
CA THR A 345 -6.86 -14.29 -33.86
C THR A 345 -6.04 -13.52 -32.82
N ALA A 346 -6.67 -12.55 -32.17
CA ALA A 346 -6.10 -11.85 -31.02
C ALA A 346 -5.90 -12.82 -29.85
N GLU A 347 -4.72 -12.83 -29.24
CA GLU A 347 -4.41 -13.68 -28.08
C GLU A 347 -4.84 -13.05 -26.75
N ALA A 348 -5.00 -11.73 -26.72
CA ALA A 348 -5.37 -10.95 -25.54
C ALA A 348 -6.20 -9.73 -25.92
N ALA A 349 -6.93 -9.17 -24.95
CA ALA A 349 -7.60 -7.88 -25.12
C ALA A 349 -6.58 -6.74 -25.23
N GLY A 350 -6.87 -5.75 -26.07
CA GLY A 350 -6.05 -4.55 -26.19
C GLY A 350 -6.47 -3.65 -27.36
N THR A 351 -5.74 -2.57 -27.54
CA THR A 351 -5.89 -1.66 -28.67
C THR A 351 -4.90 -2.05 -29.76
N VAL A 352 -5.40 -2.23 -30.98
CA VAL A 352 -4.56 -2.47 -32.16
C VAL A 352 -3.76 -1.23 -32.49
N ARG A 353 -2.47 -1.41 -32.72
CA ARG A 353 -1.61 -0.36 -33.23
C ARG A 353 -0.76 -0.85 -34.38
N ILE A 354 -0.83 -0.14 -35.50
CA ILE A 354 -0.10 -0.46 -36.72
C ILE A 354 0.97 0.61 -36.94
N SER A 355 2.24 0.22 -36.82
CA SER A 355 3.37 1.15 -36.97
C SER A 355 4.40 0.55 -37.93
N GLY A 356 4.32 0.96 -39.21
CA GLY A 356 5.19 0.45 -40.27
C GLY A 356 4.93 -1.03 -40.57
N ASP A 357 5.99 -1.85 -40.50
CA ASP A 357 5.95 -3.30 -40.74
C ASP A 357 5.50 -4.13 -39.52
N ASN A 358 5.14 -3.47 -38.41
CA ASN A 358 4.73 -4.15 -37.18
C ASN A 358 3.29 -3.83 -36.77
N PHE A 359 2.60 -4.89 -36.33
CA PHE A 359 1.27 -4.89 -35.75
C PHE A 359 1.38 -5.27 -34.27
N PHE A 360 0.82 -4.44 -33.39
CA PHE A 360 0.85 -4.63 -31.94
C PHE A 360 -0.57 -4.67 -31.37
N ILE A 361 -0.79 -5.52 -30.36
CA ILE A 361 -1.94 -5.41 -29.46
C ILE A 361 -1.43 -4.82 -28.14
N GLU A 362 -1.74 -3.54 -27.91
CA GLU A 362 -1.39 -2.79 -26.72
C GLU A 362 -2.45 -3.02 -25.62
N GLY A 363 -2.05 -3.57 -24.49
CA GLY A 363 -2.88 -3.66 -23.29
C GLY A 363 -2.98 -2.32 -22.54
N GLU A 364 -3.44 -2.39 -21.30
CA GLU A 364 -3.61 -1.22 -20.43
C GLU A 364 -2.31 -0.41 -20.28
N THR A 365 -2.46 0.92 -20.23
CA THR A 365 -1.35 1.83 -19.94
C THR A 365 -1.06 1.81 -18.44
N THR A 366 0.09 1.28 -18.06
CA THR A 366 0.59 1.32 -16.69
C THR A 366 1.53 2.52 -16.51
N SER A 367 1.38 3.24 -15.40
CA SER A 367 2.26 4.36 -15.06
C SER A 367 3.26 3.93 -13.99
N ILE A 368 4.55 3.90 -14.34
CA ILE A 368 5.63 3.60 -13.39
C ILE A 368 6.16 4.93 -12.83
N PRO A 369 6.00 5.22 -11.52
CA PRO A 369 6.58 6.41 -10.92
C PRO A 369 8.10 6.27 -10.85
N VAL A 370 8.81 7.29 -11.32
CA VAL A 370 10.28 7.34 -11.35
C VAL A 370 10.79 8.37 -10.34
N ARG A 371 11.84 7.99 -9.61
CA ARG A 371 12.46 8.83 -8.58
C ARG A 371 13.30 9.95 -9.20
N ILE A 372 13.45 11.06 -8.48
CA ILE A 372 14.34 12.16 -8.88
C ILE A 372 15.78 11.64 -8.96
N GLY A 373 16.51 12.04 -10.00
CA GLY A 373 17.89 11.62 -10.24
C GLY A 373 18.03 10.25 -10.89
N SER A 374 16.92 9.59 -11.24
CA SER A 374 16.98 8.34 -12.01
C SER A 374 17.47 8.61 -13.43
N VAL A 375 18.39 7.78 -13.92
CA VAL A 375 18.91 7.82 -15.28
C VAL A 375 17.98 6.98 -16.15
N LEU A 376 17.43 7.61 -17.18
CA LEU A 376 16.51 7.01 -18.14
C LEU A 376 17.30 6.36 -19.28
N ALA A 377 17.04 5.08 -19.53
CA ALA A 377 17.69 4.31 -20.59
C ALA A 377 16.88 4.24 -21.89
N ILE A 378 15.60 4.63 -21.89
CA ILE A 378 14.65 4.40 -22.99
C ILE A 378 14.03 5.67 -23.56
N GLU A 379 13.54 5.65 -24.79
CA GLU A 379 12.89 6.79 -25.45
C GLU A 379 11.38 6.58 -25.64
N GLU A 380 10.63 7.67 -25.81
CA GLU A 380 9.22 7.60 -26.14
C GLU A 380 8.99 6.91 -27.49
N GLY A 381 7.93 6.11 -27.57
CA GLY A 381 7.56 5.34 -28.75
C GLY A 381 8.34 4.04 -28.94
N VAL A 382 9.41 3.79 -28.16
CA VAL A 382 10.23 2.57 -28.26
C VAL A 382 9.53 1.39 -27.59
N VAL A 383 9.68 0.21 -28.20
CA VAL A 383 9.31 -1.08 -27.61
C VAL A 383 10.50 -1.62 -26.81
N VAL A 384 10.26 -1.89 -25.54
CA VAL A 384 11.24 -2.42 -24.58
C VAL A 384 11.03 -3.93 -24.46
N ASP A 385 12.12 -4.70 -24.50
CA ASP A 385 12.10 -6.15 -24.32
C ASP A 385 12.08 -6.54 -22.82
N PRO A 386 11.65 -7.78 -22.49
CA PRO A 386 11.61 -8.23 -21.10
C PRO A 386 13.01 -8.20 -20.45
N ASN A 387 13.05 -7.66 -19.24
CA ASN A 387 14.23 -7.46 -18.37
C ASN A 387 15.22 -6.40 -18.81
N ASP A 388 14.92 -5.66 -19.88
CA ASP A 388 15.74 -4.52 -20.26
C ASP A 388 15.64 -3.40 -19.21
N PRO A 389 16.76 -2.71 -18.92
CA PRO A 389 16.77 -1.61 -17.97
C PRO A 389 15.99 -0.42 -18.55
N ILE A 390 14.97 0.03 -17.83
CA ILE A 390 14.14 1.18 -18.19
C ILE A 390 14.70 2.46 -17.58
N ALA A 391 14.99 2.39 -16.28
CA ALA A 391 15.60 3.46 -15.53
C ALA A 391 16.51 2.88 -14.44
N THR A 392 17.65 3.52 -14.19
CA THR A 392 18.55 3.18 -13.09
C THR A 392 18.55 4.29 -12.06
N PHE A 393 18.70 3.96 -10.79
CA PHE A 393 18.71 4.95 -9.71
C PHE A 393 19.67 4.56 -8.60
N ASP A 394 20.07 5.54 -7.78
CA ASP A 394 20.86 5.27 -6.58
C ASP A 394 19.93 4.72 -5.47
N PRO A 395 20.13 3.47 -4.99
CA PRO A 395 19.24 2.85 -4.01
C PRO A 395 19.39 3.45 -2.61
N TYR A 396 20.48 4.17 -2.34
CA TYR A 396 20.83 4.72 -1.04
C TYR A 396 20.67 6.22 -0.96
N ASN A 397 20.65 6.92 -2.09
CA ASN A 397 20.56 8.37 -2.13
C ASN A 397 19.52 8.85 -3.14
N GLU A 398 18.75 9.86 -2.76
CA GLU A 398 18.04 10.65 -3.75
C GLU A 398 18.94 11.77 -4.25
N VAL A 399 19.09 11.84 -5.57
CA VAL A 399 20.08 12.70 -6.23
C VAL A 399 19.33 13.85 -6.90
N VAL A 400 19.49 15.06 -6.38
CA VAL A 400 18.88 16.25 -6.98
C VAL A 400 19.86 16.87 -7.97
N VAL A 401 19.38 17.08 -9.21
CA VAL A 401 20.19 17.61 -10.32
C VAL A 401 19.69 18.97 -10.77
N ALA A 402 20.57 19.73 -11.44
CA ALA A 402 20.22 21.02 -12.03
C ALA A 402 19.35 20.87 -13.29
N ASP A 403 18.28 21.67 -13.39
CA ASP A 403 17.41 21.72 -14.56
C ASP A 403 18.04 22.51 -15.71
N ASN A 404 18.70 23.62 -15.39
CA ASN A 404 19.22 24.60 -16.33
C ASN A 404 20.69 24.91 -16.05
N SER A 405 21.41 25.37 -17.08
CA SER A 405 22.77 25.87 -16.90
C SER A 405 22.77 27.22 -16.19
N GLY A 406 23.65 27.41 -15.22
CA GLY A 406 23.78 28.68 -14.52
C GLY A 406 24.82 28.65 -13.41
N LYS A 407 24.95 29.77 -12.70
CA LYS A 407 25.74 29.84 -11.48
C LYS A 407 24.88 29.49 -10.28
N VAL A 408 25.37 28.59 -9.44
CA VAL A 408 24.71 28.20 -8.19
C VAL A 408 24.91 29.31 -7.16
N LYS A 409 23.81 29.94 -6.73
CA LYS A 409 23.82 30.91 -5.64
C LYS A 409 23.14 30.31 -4.42
N PHE A 410 23.85 30.28 -3.30
CA PHE A 410 23.29 29.86 -2.02
C PHE A 410 22.47 30.97 -1.38
N VAL A 411 21.31 30.60 -0.85
CA VAL A 411 20.44 31.44 -0.02
C VAL A 411 20.20 30.67 1.27
N ASP A 412 20.47 31.30 2.41
CA ASP A 412 20.38 30.67 3.74
C ASP A 412 21.20 29.36 3.87
N ILE A 413 22.29 29.21 3.09
CA ILE A 413 23.32 28.17 3.26
C ILE A 413 24.65 28.89 3.49
N GLU A 414 25.16 28.82 4.72
CA GLU A 414 26.37 29.47 5.18
C GLU A 414 27.35 28.43 5.73
N GLU A 415 28.59 28.46 5.23
CA GLU A 415 29.69 27.66 5.77
C GLU A 415 29.90 27.99 7.26
N ASP A 416 30.23 26.97 8.06
CA ASP A 416 30.44 27.01 9.51
C ASP A 416 29.20 27.28 10.39
N LYS A 417 28.08 27.69 9.79
CA LYS A 417 26.79 27.88 10.49
C LYS A 417 25.87 26.67 10.32
N ASN A 418 25.28 26.53 9.14
CA ASN A 418 24.36 25.44 8.79
C ASN A 418 24.90 24.53 7.69
N LEU A 419 26.04 24.86 7.07
CA LEU A 419 26.79 23.96 6.21
C LEU A 419 28.08 23.55 6.92
N LYS A 420 28.16 22.31 7.39
CA LYS A 420 29.32 21.79 8.12
C LYS A 420 29.92 20.59 7.43
N LYS A 421 31.22 20.41 7.58
CA LYS A 421 31.87 19.16 7.19
C LYS A 421 31.47 18.06 8.18
N ASP A 422 31.01 16.94 7.67
CA ASP A 422 30.88 15.72 8.46
C ASP A 422 32.26 15.10 8.73
N GLU A 423 32.26 13.99 9.48
CA GLU A 423 33.49 13.25 9.83
C GLU A 423 34.25 12.72 8.59
N GLU A 424 33.63 12.77 7.41
CA GLU A 424 34.17 12.31 6.12
C GLU A 424 34.69 13.48 5.27
N GLY A 425 34.50 14.72 5.71
CA GLY A 425 34.89 15.92 4.97
C GLY A 425 33.88 16.38 3.91
N ASN A 426 32.71 15.73 3.81
CA ASN A 426 31.62 16.15 2.93
C ASN A 426 30.84 17.30 3.56
N TYR A 427 30.41 18.26 2.75
CA TYR A 427 29.60 19.38 3.23
C TYR A 427 28.16 18.93 3.45
N ARG A 428 27.76 18.73 4.70
CA ARG A 428 26.41 18.35 5.09
C ARG A 428 25.66 19.54 5.68
N LEU A 429 24.42 19.70 5.25
CA LEU A 429 23.53 20.72 5.77
C LEU A 429 22.97 20.25 7.13
N ILE A 430 23.09 21.08 8.15
CA ILE A 430 22.61 20.80 9.51
C ILE A 430 21.58 21.85 9.89
N GLU A 431 20.52 21.44 10.55
CA GLU A 431 19.50 22.35 11.06
C GLU A 431 20.10 23.27 12.14
N TYR A 432 20.09 24.59 11.88
CA TYR A 432 20.63 25.58 12.79
C TYR A 432 19.52 26.15 13.70
N ARG A 433 19.38 25.59 14.91
CA ARG A 433 18.26 25.92 15.82
C ARG A 433 18.17 27.37 16.31
N ARG A 434 19.22 28.19 16.17
CA ARG A 434 19.24 29.58 16.69
C ARG A 434 18.58 30.59 15.76
N GLU A 435 18.57 30.34 14.46
CA GLU A 435 18.00 31.23 13.45
C GLU A 435 17.22 30.43 12.42
N ARG A 436 16.09 30.99 11.96
CA ARG A 436 15.22 30.33 10.99
C ARG A 436 15.78 30.54 9.58
N LEU A 437 16.66 29.64 9.17
CA LEU A 437 17.22 29.58 7.83
C LEU A 437 16.36 28.66 6.95
N ASN A 438 16.05 29.07 5.72
CA ASN A 438 15.37 28.26 4.70
C ASN A 438 16.34 27.96 3.55
N PRO A 439 17.19 26.93 3.69
CA PRO A 439 18.37 26.74 2.86
C PRO A 439 17.98 26.38 1.42
N ARG A 440 18.44 27.18 0.46
CA ARG A 440 18.05 27.11 -0.96
C ARG A 440 19.24 27.34 -1.87
N MET A 441 19.22 26.69 -3.03
CA MET A 441 20.14 26.93 -4.14
C MET A 441 19.37 27.56 -5.30
N LEU A 442 19.85 28.67 -5.83
CA LEU A 442 19.28 29.36 -6.99
C LEU A 442 20.17 29.13 -8.21
N ILE A 443 19.56 28.78 -9.34
CA ILE A 443 20.24 28.62 -10.63
C ILE A 443 19.39 29.34 -11.68
N GLY A 444 19.79 30.55 -12.07
CA GLY A 444 18.97 31.37 -12.95
C GLY A 444 17.63 31.73 -12.31
N SER A 445 16.52 31.30 -12.92
CA SER A 445 15.16 31.42 -12.39
C SER A 445 14.72 30.24 -11.52
N ASP A 446 15.46 29.14 -11.52
CA ASP A 446 15.07 27.92 -10.80
C ASP A 446 15.57 27.95 -9.37
N GLU A 447 14.73 27.46 -8.45
CA GLU A 447 14.99 27.42 -7.02
C GLU A 447 14.89 25.99 -6.48
N TYR A 448 15.92 25.56 -5.75
CA TYR A 448 16.03 24.22 -5.18
C TYR A 448 16.10 24.32 -3.65
N SER A 449 15.05 23.87 -2.97
CA SER A 449 15.04 23.78 -1.50
C SER A 449 15.93 22.62 -1.02
N VAL A 450 16.95 22.92 -0.22
CA VAL A 450 17.87 21.93 0.33
C VAL A 450 17.43 21.54 1.75
N PRO A 451 17.00 20.29 2.00
CA PRO A 451 16.55 19.88 3.32
C PRO A 451 17.73 19.66 4.28
N PRO A 452 17.49 19.69 5.61
CA PRO A 452 18.48 19.28 6.60
C PRO A 452 18.99 17.86 6.34
N ASN A 453 20.24 17.59 6.70
CA ASN A 453 20.99 16.36 6.46
C ASN A 453 21.33 16.04 5.00
N ALA A 454 21.00 16.92 4.04
CA ALA A 454 21.48 16.79 2.67
C ALA A 454 23.01 16.96 2.60
N VAL A 455 23.66 16.11 1.82
CA VAL A 455 25.08 16.25 1.45
C VAL A 455 25.16 17.12 0.20
N VAL A 456 25.62 18.35 0.39
CA VAL A 456 25.76 19.37 -0.66
C VAL A 456 26.98 19.05 -1.52
N MET A 457 26.77 18.88 -2.83
CA MET A 457 27.81 18.53 -3.79
C MET A 457 28.28 19.74 -4.60
N ALA A 458 27.37 20.66 -4.94
CA ALA A 458 27.68 21.91 -5.63
C ALA A 458 28.24 22.96 -4.68
N ARG A 459 29.11 23.86 -5.19
CA ARG A 459 29.67 24.99 -4.43
C ARG A 459 28.99 26.31 -4.80
N HIS A 460 29.07 27.28 -3.88
CA HIS A 460 28.66 28.66 -4.17
C HIS A 460 29.45 29.22 -5.37
N ASP A 461 28.75 29.93 -6.27
CA ASP A 461 29.25 30.50 -7.52
C ASP A 461 29.80 29.50 -8.56
N GLN A 462 29.65 28.19 -8.32
CA GLN A 462 30.01 27.18 -9.30
C GLN A 462 29.07 27.27 -10.51
N SER A 463 29.64 27.23 -11.72
CA SER A 463 28.84 27.07 -12.95
C SER A 463 28.50 25.59 -13.13
N VAL A 464 27.22 25.30 -13.28
CA VAL A 464 26.69 23.94 -13.48
C VAL A 464 25.97 23.84 -14.81
N GLN A 465 25.95 22.64 -15.37
CA GLN A 465 25.17 22.27 -16.55
C GLN A 465 23.92 21.46 -16.15
N PRO A 466 22.90 21.39 -17.02
CA PRO A 466 21.76 20.52 -16.79
C PRO A 466 22.20 19.08 -16.49
N GLY A 467 21.64 18.48 -15.44
CA GLY A 467 21.96 17.13 -14.98
C GLY A 467 23.12 17.02 -13.98
N ASP A 468 23.86 18.10 -13.72
CA ASP A 468 24.88 18.12 -12.65
C ASP A 468 24.23 17.95 -11.28
N VAL A 469 24.87 17.17 -10.40
CA VAL A 469 24.35 16.88 -9.05
C VAL A 469 24.55 18.08 -8.14
N LEU A 470 23.45 18.61 -7.60
CA LEU A 470 23.46 19.73 -6.66
C LEU A 470 23.70 19.26 -5.23
N TYR A 471 22.92 18.27 -4.79
CA TYR A 471 23.06 17.65 -3.48
C TYR A 471 22.45 16.25 -3.50
N LYS A 472 22.89 15.43 -2.55
CA LYS A 472 22.38 14.08 -2.31
C LYS A 472 21.71 14.05 -0.96
N ILE A 473 20.56 13.41 -0.88
CA ILE A 473 19.95 13.09 0.40
C ILE A 473 20.14 11.60 0.58
N ALA A 474 20.83 11.19 1.64
CA ALA A 474 20.82 9.80 2.03
C ALA A 474 19.35 9.42 2.24
N ALA A 475 18.83 8.53 1.39
CA ALA A 475 17.52 7.96 1.61
C ALA A 475 17.59 7.38 3.01
N ALA A 476 16.79 7.92 3.95
CA ALA A 476 16.51 7.24 5.18
C ALA A 476 16.05 5.87 4.72
N ALA A 477 16.91 4.85 4.89
CA ALA A 477 16.79 3.57 4.21
C ALA A 477 15.35 3.18 4.36
N GLU A 478 14.51 3.33 3.28
CA GLU A 478 13.03 3.37 3.40
C GLU A 478 12.72 2.41 4.50
N LYS A 479 12.42 2.93 5.71
CA LYS A 479 12.40 2.07 6.91
C LYS A 479 11.44 1.01 6.48
N THR A 480 11.95 -0.19 6.23
CA THR A 480 11.32 -1.24 5.42
C THR A 480 9.85 -1.10 5.67
N ARG A 481 9.05 -0.66 4.65
CA ARG A 481 7.65 -0.18 4.83
C ARG A 481 7.14 -0.86 6.08
N ASP A 482 6.86 -0.09 7.15
CA ASP A 482 6.69 -0.63 8.52
C ASP A 482 5.42 -1.50 8.68
N ILE A 483 5.05 -2.20 7.63
CA ILE A 483 4.40 -3.51 7.62
C ILE A 483 5.15 -4.49 8.54
N THR A 484 6.42 -4.26 8.88
CA THR A 484 7.15 -4.96 9.96
C THR A 484 6.62 -4.71 11.36
N GLY A 485 5.76 -3.70 11.56
CA GLY A 485 5.10 -3.44 12.83
C GLY A 485 4.24 -4.61 13.31
N GLY A 486 3.87 -5.54 12.42
CA GLY A 486 3.08 -6.72 12.76
C GLY A 486 1.74 -6.32 13.38
N LEU A 487 1.37 -6.97 14.47
CA LEU A 487 0.08 -6.71 15.13
C LEU A 487 -0.13 -5.27 15.63
N PRO A 488 0.87 -4.56 16.22
CA PRO A 488 0.74 -3.14 16.55
C PRO A 488 0.22 -2.25 15.43
N ARG A 489 0.59 -2.53 14.18
CA ARG A 489 0.11 -1.77 13.03
C ARG A 489 -1.37 -2.02 12.77
N VAL A 490 -1.81 -3.28 12.88
CA VAL A 490 -3.22 -3.67 12.77
C VAL A 490 -4.04 -3.03 13.90
N GLU A 491 -3.52 -3.00 15.12
CA GLU A 491 -4.16 -2.32 16.25
C GLU A 491 -4.28 -0.81 16.01
N GLU A 492 -3.23 -0.16 15.51
CA GLU A 492 -3.26 1.27 15.17
C GLU A 492 -4.36 1.60 14.15
N LEU A 493 -4.48 0.77 13.10
CA LEU A 493 -5.49 0.91 12.05
C LEU A 493 -6.91 0.73 12.61
N PHE A 494 -7.16 -0.31 13.42
CA PHE A 494 -8.47 -0.54 14.02
C PHE A 494 -8.80 0.46 15.16
N GLU A 495 -7.81 1.08 15.79
CA GLU A 495 -8.05 2.23 16.67
C GLU A 495 -8.33 3.53 15.91
N ALA A 496 -8.21 3.53 14.58
CA ALA A 496 -8.25 4.75 13.77
C ALA A 496 -7.36 5.86 14.36
N ARG A 497 -6.17 5.48 14.87
CA ARG A 497 -5.23 6.45 15.43
C ARG A 497 -4.59 7.23 14.28
N ARG A 498 -4.47 8.54 14.46
CA ARG A 498 -3.68 9.37 13.56
C ARG A 498 -2.21 8.99 13.71
N PRO A 499 -1.51 8.64 12.62
CA PRO A 499 -0.08 8.36 12.68
C PRO A 499 0.70 9.55 13.23
N ARG A 500 1.79 9.30 13.96
CA ARG A 500 2.63 10.39 14.49
C ARG A 500 3.33 11.20 13.38
N GLU A 501 3.72 10.51 12.32
CA GLU A 501 4.34 11.07 11.12
C GLU A 501 3.35 10.98 9.95
N ALA A 502 2.17 11.59 10.10
CA ALA A 502 1.15 11.62 9.07
C ALA A 502 1.57 12.54 7.91
N SER A 503 1.39 12.07 6.68
CA SER A 503 1.58 12.87 5.47
C SER A 503 0.37 13.77 5.24
N THR A 504 0.63 14.99 4.78
CA THR A 504 -0.36 15.93 4.30
C THR A 504 -0.81 15.55 2.89
N LEU A 505 -2.12 15.39 2.71
CA LEU A 505 -2.72 15.05 1.43
C LEU A 505 -3.25 16.31 0.71
N ALA A 506 -3.23 16.27 -0.63
CA ALA A 506 -3.90 17.27 -1.45
C ALA A 506 -5.41 17.22 -1.21
N GLU A 507 -6.06 18.37 -0.93
CA GLU A 507 -7.51 18.40 -0.69
C GLU A 507 -8.32 18.45 -1.99
N ILE A 508 -7.74 19.01 -3.05
CA ILE A 508 -8.35 19.16 -4.37
C ILE A 508 -7.35 18.85 -5.48
N ASP A 509 -7.88 18.65 -6.68
CA ASP A 509 -7.11 18.61 -7.92
C ASP A 509 -6.61 20.01 -8.28
N GLY A 510 -5.34 20.14 -8.68
CA GLY A 510 -4.80 21.42 -9.13
C GLY A 510 -3.28 21.48 -9.18
N ARG A 511 -2.75 22.66 -9.50
CA ARG A 511 -1.32 22.94 -9.55
C ARG A 511 -0.83 23.53 -8.23
N ILE A 512 0.34 23.08 -7.80
CA ILE A 512 1.01 23.60 -6.60
C ILE A 512 1.62 24.97 -6.91
N GLU A 513 1.21 25.99 -6.17
CA GLU A 513 1.87 27.29 -6.08
C GLU A 513 2.58 27.44 -4.74
N ASP A 514 3.90 27.49 -4.78
CA ASP A 514 4.74 27.76 -3.61
C ASP A 514 5.18 29.24 -3.62
N HIS A 515 4.68 30.02 -2.66
CA HIS A 515 5.09 31.41 -2.45
C HIS A 515 6.24 31.54 -1.43
N ASN A 516 6.85 30.43 -1.02
CA ASN A 516 7.91 30.35 -0.01
C ASN A 516 7.50 30.98 1.35
N GLU A 517 6.21 30.97 1.66
CA GLU A 517 5.69 31.52 2.90
C GLU A 517 5.86 30.49 4.03
N VAL A 518 6.58 30.84 5.09
CA VAL A 518 6.73 29.99 6.28
C VAL A 518 6.10 30.67 7.48
N VAL A 519 5.04 30.06 8.00
CA VAL A 519 4.33 30.55 9.19
C VAL A 519 4.32 29.47 10.25
N LYS A 520 4.81 29.81 11.46
CA LYS A 520 4.83 28.92 12.62
C LYS A 520 5.40 27.52 12.31
N GLU A 521 6.59 27.48 11.69
CA GLU A 521 7.31 26.23 11.36
C GLU A 521 6.58 25.33 10.36
N LYS A 522 5.63 25.90 9.60
CA LYS A 522 4.97 25.24 8.48
C LYS A 522 5.22 26.03 7.20
N ARG A 523 5.62 25.34 6.15
CA ARG A 523 5.65 25.84 4.77
C ARG A 523 4.22 25.88 4.26
N ILE A 524 3.84 27.02 3.70
CA ILE A 524 2.54 27.24 3.12
C ILE A 524 2.68 27.20 1.60
N PHE A 525 1.85 26.39 0.98
CA PHE A 525 1.66 26.38 -0.46
C PHE A 525 0.15 26.38 -0.76
N TYR A 526 -0.18 26.71 -2.00
CA TYR A 526 -1.54 26.82 -2.47
C TYR A 526 -1.76 25.78 -3.56
N ILE A 527 -2.90 25.09 -3.51
CA ILE A 527 -3.36 24.25 -4.62
C ILE A 527 -4.32 25.12 -5.43
N VAL A 528 -3.94 25.43 -6.67
CA VAL A 528 -4.74 26.22 -7.60
C VAL A 528 -5.46 25.26 -8.55
N PRO A 529 -6.79 25.14 -8.47
CA PRO A 529 -7.56 24.30 -9.38
C PRO A 529 -7.51 24.86 -10.81
N ASP A 530 -7.70 23.98 -11.80
CA ASP A 530 -7.71 24.37 -13.22
C ASP A 530 -8.95 25.21 -13.62
N MET A 531 -9.99 25.27 -12.78
CA MET A 531 -11.19 26.08 -13.03
C MET A 531 -11.00 27.54 -12.60
N GLU A 532 -11.22 28.49 -13.50
CA GLU A 532 -10.95 29.93 -13.31
C GLU A 532 -11.68 30.59 -12.13
N ASP A 533 -12.82 30.05 -11.67
CA ASP A 533 -13.67 30.62 -10.60
C ASP A 533 -13.53 29.91 -9.23
N SER A 534 -12.57 28.98 -9.07
CA SER A 534 -12.40 28.24 -7.81
C SER A 534 -11.31 28.83 -6.92
N ASP A 535 -11.61 28.97 -5.63
CA ASP A 535 -10.65 29.48 -4.64
C ASP A 535 -9.44 28.55 -4.48
N ARG A 536 -8.25 29.14 -4.42
CA ARG A 536 -7.02 28.41 -4.08
C ARG A 536 -7.08 27.87 -2.65
N ILE A 537 -6.70 26.61 -2.46
CA ILE A 537 -6.68 25.99 -1.13
C ILE A 537 -5.31 26.14 -0.50
N LYS A 538 -5.27 26.73 0.70
CA LYS A 538 -4.06 26.88 1.50
C LYS A 538 -3.74 25.59 2.24
N VAL A 539 -2.55 25.06 2.04
CA VAL A 539 -2.07 23.86 2.71
C VAL A 539 -0.76 24.17 3.45
N ALA A 540 -0.59 23.57 4.64
CA ALA A 540 0.52 23.88 5.53
C ALA A 540 1.26 22.60 5.97
N ILE A 541 2.49 22.42 5.48
CA ILE A 541 3.35 21.26 5.79
C ILE A 541 4.46 21.65 6.77
N PRO A 542 4.73 20.88 7.84
CA PRO A 542 5.86 21.14 8.73
C PRO A 542 7.18 21.25 7.97
N VAL A 543 8.02 22.23 8.30
CA VAL A 543 9.33 22.44 7.63
C VAL A 543 10.26 21.23 7.79
N SER A 544 10.08 20.45 8.86
CA SER A 544 10.80 19.20 9.11
C SER A 544 10.47 18.10 8.10
N ASN A 545 9.26 18.14 7.53
CA ASN A 545 8.78 17.11 6.63
C ASN A 545 9.35 17.34 5.23
N ARG A 546 9.75 16.24 4.61
CA ARG A 546 10.30 16.27 3.27
C ARG A 546 9.19 16.36 2.24
N LEU A 547 9.21 17.42 1.44
CA LEU A 547 8.24 17.60 0.36
C LEU A 547 8.44 16.56 -0.75
N ARG A 548 7.31 16.07 -1.25
CA ARG A 548 7.19 15.14 -2.37
C ARG A 548 6.87 15.86 -3.69
N VAL A 549 6.42 17.10 -3.62
CA VAL A 549 5.99 17.94 -4.74
C VAL A 549 6.84 19.21 -4.85
N ARG A 550 6.87 19.81 -6.04
CA ARG A 550 7.52 21.09 -6.35
C ARG A 550 6.50 22.12 -6.86
N ASN A 551 6.92 23.37 -6.89
CA ASN A 551 6.15 24.45 -7.51
C ASN A 551 5.88 24.13 -8.99
N GLY A 552 4.62 24.24 -9.40
CA GLY A 552 4.13 23.92 -10.75
C GLY A 552 3.69 22.47 -10.97
N ASP A 553 3.91 21.56 -10.02
CA ASP A 553 3.45 20.17 -10.13
C ASP A 553 1.92 20.10 -10.09
N TYR A 554 1.32 19.27 -10.93
CA TYR A 554 -0.10 18.95 -10.87
C TYR A 554 -0.34 17.79 -9.92
N VAL A 555 -1.26 17.96 -8.98
CA VAL A 555 -1.63 16.96 -7.97
C VAL A 555 -3.13 16.65 -8.06
N LYS A 556 -3.49 15.40 -7.78
CA LYS A 556 -4.89 14.98 -7.60
C LYS A 556 -5.26 14.96 -6.13
N ALA A 557 -6.55 15.10 -5.85
CA ALA A 557 -7.13 15.01 -4.52
C ALA A 557 -6.73 13.69 -3.86
N GLY A 558 -6.10 13.83 -2.69
CA GLY A 558 -5.58 12.75 -1.88
C GLY A 558 -4.20 12.23 -2.26
N ASP A 559 -3.47 12.92 -3.16
CA ASP A 559 -2.05 12.66 -3.38
C ASP A 559 -1.20 13.14 -2.19
N MET A 560 -0.13 12.40 -1.87
CA MET A 560 0.78 12.75 -0.78
C MET A 560 1.73 13.88 -1.17
N LEU A 561 1.71 14.97 -0.41
CA LEU A 561 2.48 16.18 -0.66
C LEU A 561 3.84 16.19 0.06
N ASP A 562 3.97 15.42 1.14
CA ASP A 562 5.21 15.18 1.89
C ASP A 562 5.41 13.70 2.21
N GLU A 563 6.56 13.38 2.80
CA GLU A 563 6.84 12.04 3.32
C GLU A 563 6.07 11.81 4.63
N GLY A 564 5.49 10.62 4.76
CA GLY A 564 4.77 10.22 5.95
C GLY A 564 3.82 9.06 5.67
N MET A 565 3.03 8.70 6.67
CA MET A 565 1.99 7.69 6.58
C MET A 565 0.65 8.32 6.21
N LEU A 566 -0.17 7.60 5.47
CA LEU A 566 -1.53 8.03 5.18
C LEU A 566 -2.39 8.04 6.45
N ASP A 567 -3.11 9.14 6.70
CA ASP A 567 -4.08 9.25 7.79
C ASP A 567 -5.47 8.76 7.32
N PRO A 568 -6.05 7.72 7.94
CA PRO A 568 -7.41 7.27 7.63
C PRO A 568 -8.47 8.38 7.69
N HIS A 569 -8.33 9.34 8.60
CA HIS A 569 -9.30 10.43 8.76
C HIS A 569 -9.27 11.41 7.59
N ASP A 570 -8.09 11.66 7.03
CA ASP A 570 -7.92 12.55 5.89
C ASP A 570 -8.38 11.85 4.60
N ILE A 571 -8.14 10.52 4.47
CA ILE A 571 -8.69 9.72 3.36
C ILE A 571 -10.22 9.79 3.35
N LEU A 572 -10.87 9.60 4.51
CA LEU A 572 -12.33 9.66 4.61
C LEU A 572 -12.87 11.03 4.17
N ARG A 573 -12.23 12.10 4.62
CA ARG A 573 -12.65 13.48 4.33
C ARG A 573 -12.50 13.81 2.84
N ILE A 574 -11.41 13.36 2.20
CA ILE A 574 -11.03 13.78 0.85
C ILE A 574 -11.58 12.81 -0.21
N LYS A 575 -11.38 11.50 -0.04
CA LYS A 575 -11.74 10.47 -1.04
C LYS A 575 -13.03 9.71 -0.71
N GLY A 576 -13.58 9.88 0.49
CA GLY A 576 -14.82 9.24 0.91
C GLY A 576 -14.68 7.81 1.43
N ILE A 577 -15.84 7.16 1.65
CA ILE A 577 -15.96 5.88 2.36
C ILE A 577 -15.32 4.73 1.58
N ASN A 578 -15.54 4.65 0.27
CA ASN A 578 -15.04 3.54 -0.55
C ASN A 578 -13.50 3.51 -0.59
N ALA A 579 -12.87 4.67 -0.73
CA ALA A 579 -11.41 4.78 -0.71
C ALA A 579 -10.82 4.48 0.67
N LEU A 580 -11.47 4.93 1.76
CA LEU A 580 -11.05 4.56 3.11
C LEU A 580 -11.15 3.04 3.32
N HIS A 581 -12.24 2.43 2.89
CA HIS A 581 -12.46 1.00 2.99
C HIS A 581 -11.38 0.22 2.25
N GLU A 582 -11.11 0.57 0.99
CA GLU A 582 -10.05 -0.06 0.20
C GLU A 582 -8.69 0.07 0.90
N PHE A 583 -8.38 1.26 1.40
CA PHE A 583 -7.14 1.51 2.16
C PHE A 583 -7.04 0.63 3.42
N LEU A 584 -8.06 0.60 4.27
CA LEU A 584 -8.05 -0.17 5.51
C LEU A 584 -7.97 -1.68 5.26
N VAL A 585 -8.77 -2.19 4.32
CA VAL A 585 -8.74 -3.61 3.94
C VAL A 585 -7.38 -3.97 3.38
N HIS A 586 -6.83 -3.14 2.48
CA HIS A 586 -5.51 -3.37 1.89
C HIS A 586 -4.40 -3.36 2.94
N GLU A 587 -4.31 -2.33 3.79
CA GLU A 587 -3.26 -2.21 4.79
C GLU A 587 -3.30 -3.33 5.84
N VAL A 588 -4.49 -3.68 6.34
CA VAL A 588 -4.62 -4.80 7.28
C VAL A 588 -4.24 -6.10 6.60
N GLN A 589 -4.73 -6.35 5.39
CA GLN A 589 -4.40 -7.56 4.63
C GLN A 589 -2.91 -7.69 4.35
N GLU A 590 -2.23 -6.63 3.96
CA GLU A 590 -0.79 -6.67 3.69
C GLU A 590 0.01 -7.13 4.91
N VAL A 591 -0.38 -6.71 6.12
CA VAL A 591 0.26 -7.19 7.35
C VAL A 591 0.09 -8.70 7.53
N TYR A 592 -1.12 -9.24 7.32
CA TYR A 592 -1.37 -10.68 7.43
C TYR A 592 -0.69 -11.48 6.30
N ARG A 593 -0.73 -10.97 5.07
CA ARG A 593 -0.12 -11.60 3.88
C ARG A 593 1.40 -11.65 3.97
N LEU A 594 2.06 -10.60 4.46
CA LEU A 594 3.50 -10.62 4.68
C LEU A 594 3.94 -11.74 5.63
N GLN A 595 3.04 -12.21 6.48
CA GLN A 595 3.28 -13.31 7.39
C GLN A 595 2.72 -14.65 6.89
N GLY A 596 2.22 -14.70 5.65
CA GLY A 596 1.69 -15.89 5.01
C GLY A 596 0.29 -16.31 5.50
N VAL A 597 -0.44 -15.42 6.17
CA VAL A 597 -1.83 -15.65 6.58
C VAL A 597 -2.76 -14.98 5.57
N TYR A 598 -3.74 -15.74 5.09
CA TYR A 598 -4.78 -15.23 4.21
C TYR A 598 -6.10 -15.13 4.99
N ILE A 599 -6.65 -13.93 5.04
CA ILE A 599 -7.99 -13.66 5.60
C ILE A 599 -8.88 -13.26 4.44
N ASN A 600 -10.17 -13.60 4.46
CA ASN A 600 -11.10 -13.08 3.46
C ASN A 600 -11.46 -11.63 3.79
N ASP A 601 -11.48 -10.77 2.77
CA ASP A 601 -11.78 -9.34 2.93
C ASP A 601 -13.05 -9.11 3.78
N LYS A 602 -14.11 -9.93 3.59
CA LYS A 602 -15.43 -9.77 4.25
C LYS A 602 -15.35 -9.63 5.77
N HIS A 603 -14.39 -10.29 6.40
CA HIS A 603 -14.21 -10.22 7.84
C HIS A 603 -13.71 -8.85 8.28
N ILE A 604 -12.81 -8.23 7.52
CA ILE A 604 -12.31 -6.88 7.79
C ILE A 604 -13.41 -5.86 7.46
N GLU A 605 -14.18 -6.06 6.38
CA GLU A 605 -15.28 -5.16 6.00
C GLU A 605 -16.34 -5.05 7.11
N ILE A 606 -16.63 -6.15 7.81
CA ILE A 606 -17.55 -6.14 8.96
C ILE A 606 -17.04 -5.23 10.08
N ILE A 607 -15.73 -5.27 10.38
CA ILE A 607 -15.15 -4.39 11.41
C ILE A 607 -15.17 -2.93 10.94
N VAL A 608 -14.78 -2.68 9.68
CA VAL A 608 -14.79 -1.33 9.09
C VAL A 608 -16.20 -0.74 9.06
N ARG A 609 -17.23 -1.56 8.77
CA ARG A 609 -18.65 -1.16 8.87
C ARG A 609 -18.98 -0.62 10.26
N GLN A 610 -18.54 -1.30 11.32
CA GLN A 610 -18.82 -0.86 12.69
C GLN A 610 -18.03 0.39 13.08
N MET A 611 -16.80 0.55 12.57
CA MET A 611 -16.01 1.77 12.76
C MET A 611 -16.64 3.00 12.09
N LEU A 612 -17.41 2.80 11.01
CA LEU A 612 -18.12 3.80 10.23
C LEU A 612 -19.63 3.88 10.55
N ARG A 613 -20.06 3.37 11.70
CA ARG A 613 -21.50 3.35 12.03
C ARG A 613 -22.08 4.71 12.43
N LYS A 614 -21.25 5.64 12.89
CA LYS A 614 -21.68 6.95 13.43
C LYS A 614 -21.46 8.08 12.43
N LEU A 615 -22.39 9.04 12.44
CA LEU A 615 -22.32 10.30 11.72
C LEU A 615 -22.20 11.46 12.73
N GLU A 616 -21.55 12.55 12.33
CA GLU A 616 -21.56 13.81 13.07
C GLU A 616 -22.46 14.80 12.32
N VAL A 617 -23.52 15.27 12.98
CA VAL A 617 -24.46 16.24 12.42
C VAL A 617 -23.76 17.58 12.18
N ASP A 618 -23.88 18.12 10.97
CA ASP A 618 -23.33 19.42 10.59
C ASP A 618 -24.40 20.50 10.76
N ASP A 619 -25.48 20.41 9.99
CA ASP A 619 -26.70 21.22 10.16
C ASP A 619 -27.86 20.33 10.62
N PRO A 620 -28.46 20.59 11.80
CA PRO A 620 -29.61 19.82 12.27
C PRO A 620 -30.90 20.07 11.45
N GLY A 621 -31.00 21.13 10.64
CA GLY A 621 -32.23 21.46 9.93
C GLY A 621 -33.42 21.57 10.88
N ASP A 622 -34.55 20.96 10.50
CA ASP A 622 -35.78 20.88 11.32
C ASP A 622 -35.88 19.57 12.13
N THR A 623 -34.80 18.79 12.18
CA THR A 623 -34.78 17.52 12.94
C THR A 623 -34.62 17.74 14.45
N SER A 624 -34.81 16.67 15.22
CA SER A 624 -34.54 16.67 16.67
C SER A 624 -33.04 16.65 17.05
N PHE A 625 -32.13 16.68 16.07
CA PHE A 625 -30.70 16.62 16.31
C PHE A 625 -30.09 17.95 16.75
N VAL A 626 -28.88 17.87 17.31
CA VAL A 626 -28.05 19.03 17.66
C VAL A 626 -26.81 19.03 16.77
N ALA A 627 -26.35 20.23 16.36
CA ALA A 627 -25.08 20.38 15.65
C ALA A 627 -23.92 19.73 16.42
N HIS A 628 -23.04 19.03 15.69
CA HIS A 628 -21.93 18.22 16.20
C HIS A 628 -22.31 17.00 17.05
N GLN A 629 -23.60 16.66 17.14
CA GLN A 629 -24.02 15.43 17.81
C GLN A 629 -23.59 14.22 17.00
N GLN A 630 -23.03 13.21 17.69
CA GLN A 630 -22.75 11.92 17.08
C GLN A 630 -23.98 11.01 17.17
N VAL A 631 -24.47 10.57 16.02
CA VAL A 631 -25.69 9.77 15.90
C VAL A 631 -25.43 8.51 15.08
N ASP A 632 -26.26 7.49 15.28
CA ASP A 632 -26.22 6.29 14.45
C ASP A 632 -26.72 6.60 13.03
N ARG A 633 -26.04 6.08 12.00
CA ARG A 633 -26.38 6.36 10.60
C ARG A 633 -27.82 5.97 10.24
N PHE A 634 -28.35 4.89 10.83
CA PHE A 634 -29.71 4.43 10.52
C PHE A 634 -30.73 5.30 11.24
N SER A 635 -30.49 5.64 12.51
CA SER A 635 -31.36 6.57 13.24
C SER A 635 -31.37 7.96 12.60
N PHE A 636 -30.26 8.41 12.01
CA PHE A 636 -30.18 9.65 11.25
C PHE A 636 -31.03 9.59 9.97
N LYS A 637 -30.94 8.49 9.21
CA LYS A 637 -31.75 8.26 8.01
C LYS A 637 -33.25 8.25 8.34
N ASP A 638 -33.66 7.49 9.35
CA ASP A 638 -35.07 7.40 9.78
C ASP A 638 -35.66 8.78 10.16
N GLU A 639 -34.91 9.60 10.90
CA GLU A 639 -35.36 10.93 11.32
C GLU A 639 -35.44 11.92 10.16
N ASN A 640 -34.48 11.87 9.22
CA ASN A 640 -34.54 12.68 8.01
C ASN A 640 -35.72 12.30 7.13
N GLU A 641 -35.96 11.00 6.90
CA GLU A 641 -37.12 10.52 6.13
C GLU A 641 -38.44 10.98 6.77
N ARG A 642 -38.53 10.99 8.10
CA ARG A 642 -39.69 11.52 8.84
C ARG A 642 -39.88 13.01 8.57
N VAL A 643 -38.84 13.83 8.74
CA VAL A 643 -38.91 15.29 8.57
C VAL A 643 -39.21 15.67 7.11
N GLU A 644 -38.61 14.97 6.14
CA GLU A 644 -38.91 15.16 4.73
C GLU A 644 -40.38 14.84 4.41
N SER A 645 -40.93 13.77 5.01
CA SER A 645 -42.35 13.41 4.84
C SER A 645 -43.31 14.46 5.44
N GLU A 646 -42.85 15.18 6.46
CA GLU A 646 -43.56 16.30 7.09
C GLU A 646 -43.36 17.63 6.34
N GLY A 647 -42.49 17.65 5.31
CA GLY A 647 -42.19 18.82 4.49
C GLY A 647 -41.15 19.78 5.08
N GLY A 648 -40.43 19.36 6.11
CA GLY A 648 -39.34 20.13 6.74
C GLY A 648 -38.00 19.95 6.03
N VAL A 649 -36.99 20.69 6.49
CA VAL A 649 -35.61 20.59 6.00
C VAL A 649 -34.88 19.46 6.73
N PRO A 650 -34.36 18.42 6.02
CA PRO A 650 -33.60 17.33 6.63
C PRO A 650 -32.27 17.82 7.20
N ALA A 651 -31.74 17.09 8.19
CA ALA A 651 -30.41 17.36 8.71
C ALA A 651 -29.33 16.93 7.70
N THR A 652 -28.19 17.63 7.74
CA THR A 652 -26.96 17.21 7.05
C THR A 652 -25.95 16.70 8.07
N ALA A 653 -25.17 15.69 7.68
CA ALA A 653 -24.16 15.11 8.55
C ALA A 653 -22.96 14.62 7.74
N LYS A 654 -21.81 14.55 8.39
CA LYS A 654 -20.57 13.99 7.83
C LYS A 654 -20.26 12.65 8.47
N GLN A 655 -19.76 11.73 7.66
CA GLN A 655 -19.29 10.44 8.14
C GLN A 655 -18.06 10.62 9.04
N ILE A 656 -18.04 9.96 10.19
CA ILE A 656 -16.87 9.93 11.07
C ILE A 656 -16.32 8.51 11.20
N LEU A 657 -15.01 8.42 11.39
CA LEU A 657 -14.29 7.18 11.65
C LEU A 657 -13.98 7.07 13.15
N LEU A 658 -14.49 6.03 13.81
CA LEU A 658 -14.21 5.76 15.21
C LEU A 658 -13.37 4.50 15.35
N GLY A 659 -12.33 4.57 16.21
CA GLY A 659 -11.59 3.38 16.61
C GLY A 659 -12.46 2.40 17.38
N ILE A 660 -12.13 1.10 17.33
CA ILE A 660 -13.01 0.07 17.89
C ILE A 660 -13.25 0.22 19.41
N THR A 661 -12.34 0.86 20.18
CA THR A 661 -12.58 1.18 21.61
C THR A 661 -13.76 2.13 21.75
N ARG A 662 -13.72 3.24 21.01
CA ARG A 662 -14.71 4.31 21.10
C ARG A 662 -16.03 3.88 20.47
N ALA A 663 -16.00 3.11 19.40
CA ALA A 663 -17.19 2.54 18.79
C ALA A 663 -17.92 1.60 19.78
N SER A 664 -17.18 0.72 20.48
CA SER A 664 -17.76 -0.23 21.45
C SER A 664 -18.39 0.45 22.68
N LEU A 665 -17.88 1.63 23.08
CA LEU A 665 -18.45 2.40 24.20
C LEU A 665 -19.72 3.19 23.80
N ASN A 666 -19.95 3.37 22.51
CA ASN A 666 -21.06 4.14 21.94
C ASN A 666 -22.07 3.25 21.21
N THR A 667 -22.16 1.97 21.59
CA THR A 667 -23.24 1.08 21.14
C THR A 667 -24.58 1.49 21.75
N ASP A 668 -25.66 1.04 21.12
CA ASP A 668 -27.02 1.36 21.59
C ASP A 668 -27.37 0.58 22.88
N SER A 669 -26.82 -0.63 23.04
CA SER A 669 -26.95 -1.44 24.26
C SER A 669 -26.00 -0.95 25.35
N PHE A 670 -26.56 -0.36 26.41
CA PHE A 670 -25.76 0.06 27.55
C PHE A 670 -25.30 -1.13 28.40
N ILE A 671 -26.00 -2.27 28.35
CA ILE A 671 -25.60 -3.51 29.04
C ILE A 671 -24.30 -4.04 28.43
N SER A 672 -24.27 -4.13 27.10
CA SER A 672 -23.08 -4.54 26.36
C SER A 672 -21.91 -3.57 26.60
N ALA A 673 -22.13 -2.26 26.45
CA ALA A 673 -21.09 -1.25 26.67
C ALA A 673 -20.52 -1.27 28.11
N ALA A 674 -21.38 -1.46 29.13
CA ALA A 674 -20.98 -1.46 30.54
C ALA A 674 -20.05 -2.65 30.90
N SER A 675 -20.18 -3.77 30.18
CA SER A 675 -19.34 -4.96 30.36
C SER A 675 -17.96 -4.84 29.70
N PHE A 676 -17.75 -3.83 28.84
CA PHE A 676 -16.49 -3.61 28.15
C PHE A 676 -15.48 -2.87 29.04
N GLN A 677 -15.66 -1.55 29.19
CA GLN A 677 -14.83 -0.63 29.97
C GLN A 677 -15.63 0.57 30.45
N GLU A 678 -15.10 1.31 31.42
CA GLU A 678 -15.71 2.55 31.94
C GLU A 678 -17.16 2.37 32.44
N THR A 679 -17.45 1.22 33.06
CA THR A 679 -18.78 0.81 33.54
C THR A 679 -19.52 1.93 34.29
N THR A 680 -18.85 2.64 35.19
CA THR A 680 -19.45 3.76 35.95
C THR A 680 -19.95 4.87 35.03
N ARG A 681 -19.17 5.25 34.00
CA ARG A 681 -19.56 6.30 33.05
C ARG A 681 -20.77 5.87 32.23
N VAL A 682 -20.75 4.64 31.70
CA VAL A 682 -21.84 4.09 30.89
C VAL A 682 -23.14 4.01 31.67
N LEU A 683 -23.10 3.46 32.90
CA LEU A 683 -24.29 3.33 33.74
C LEU A 683 -24.83 4.69 34.21
N THR A 684 -23.96 5.66 34.48
CA THR A 684 -24.38 7.02 34.84
C THR A 684 -25.10 7.70 33.67
N ASP A 685 -24.55 7.62 32.45
CA ASP A 685 -25.21 8.16 31.24
C ASP A 685 -26.55 7.49 30.97
N ALA A 686 -26.61 6.16 31.10
CA ALA A 686 -27.83 5.38 30.92
C ALA A 686 -28.90 5.75 31.96
N ALA A 687 -28.52 5.94 33.22
CA ALA A 687 -29.43 6.34 34.29
C ALA A 687 -29.97 7.76 34.09
N ILE A 688 -29.12 8.72 33.71
CA ILE A 688 -29.52 10.12 33.45
C ILE A 688 -30.53 10.18 32.29
N LYS A 689 -30.29 9.41 31.23
CA LYS A 689 -31.14 9.36 30.03
C LYS A 689 -32.37 8.45 30.18
N GLY A 690 -32.47 7.67 31.27
CA GLY A 690 -33.51 6.65 31.43
C GLY A 690 -33.53 5.63 30.29
N LYS A 691 -32.35 5.24 29.78
CA LYS A 691 -32.23 4.34 28.63
C LYS A 691 -32.91 2.99 28.89
N LYS A 692 -33.54 2.45 27.85
CA LYS A 692 -34.07 1.08 27.81
C LYS A 692 -33.27 0.28 26.80
N ASP A 693 -32.85 -0.93 27.18
CA ASP A 693 -32.09 -1.81 26.30
C ASP A 693 -33.05 -2.74 25.55
N PRO A 694 -32.97 -2.83 24.20
CA PRO A 694 -33.84 -3.69 23.41
C PRO A 694 -33.40 -5.16 23.36
N LEU A 695 -32.23 -5.52 23.92
CA LEU A 695 -31.71 -6.89 23.95
C LEU A 695 -31.55 -7.55 22.56
N LEU A 696 -30.82 -6.88 21.65
CA LEU A 696 -30.73 -7.28 20.24
C LEU A 696 -29.46 -8.05 19.87
N GLY A 697 -28.37 -7.90 20.62
CA GLY A 697 -27.11 -8.61 20.42
C GLY A 697 -27.03 -9.94 21.19
N LEU A 698 -25.81 -10.45 21.32
CA LEU A 698 -25.53 -11.75 21.95
C LEU A 698 -25.04 -11.68 23.42
N LYS A 699 -24.70 -10.50 23.93
CA LYS A 699 -23.99 -10.30 25.21
C LYS A 699 -24.89 -9.90 26.38
N GLU A 700 -25.92 -9.13 26.07
CA GLU A 700 -27.05 -8.68 26.88
C GLU A 700 -28.11 -9.78 27.01
#